data_AF-A0A2P6TTQ3-F1
#
_entry.id   AF-A0A2P6TTQ3-F1
#
_cell.length_a   1.000
_cell.length_b   1.000
_cell.length_c   1.000
_cell.angle_alpha   90.00
_cell.angle_beta   90.00
_cell.angle_gamma   90.00
#
_symmetry.space_group_name_H-M   'P 1'
#
loop_
_entity.id
_entity.type
_entity.pdbx_description
1 polymer ?
#
loop_
_entity_poly.entity_id
_entity_poly.type
_entity_poly.pdbx_seq_one_letter_code
_entity_poly.pdbx_strand_id
1 'polypeptide(L)'
;MRLLQSLAILLLIACHAAAYPCTPDDLASCPKAPGGLRPDQVPQFITITWDDGISPFSYGLVEKIMGGLKQRNDCPIPSTYYICVTDTIPAAVQALYMAGNEIATHTMTHVGNPSREEIVGARTWLANATGIPESKIVGFRAPFLLHDEQGRNVLAEAGFLYDSSIPDNVPSKISPSLDQRSWPYRMDQGIPQDCDTGSCSPGERHNLWEVPLWSVADENGQPIASMDPPGNAYDNYKRELERRLSGNRAPLGLFFHAGLQSEASRVDELRRFIEYAANQPDVWFVTTQQLLAWMENPVPASRVAQQLKCEKPTDVKADNVCETYVGDCKFGTFDGTKCKLRGCRHLTGEFEPARTKRARLSRACQYRWPAWAAIAAEPEAQWRRQYELLSLREAEAGCLPSVAAVRRAQQSVTERHRAILTEWLCEVSFDWDLDSTIVFKAVAYLDHFLEQQPVEALSRFQLLGLACLRAAMGDARKPSQLEEMEKKLDAKNFAYISDDTYTASEVEAETQVIAALVPQHLKRCPNAKMFLRSFWYRATLRQVVHADEMHIYTLASFLLQLALLDLECSGHAPSLMAAAALSVSLEAFDKESWPAALQQFGSYLPSDLAAAKARLVELQATQAAEQLRPIWRGMHEQHSYPEYDAEWSRVVLIFSCVSRSHLLPSGASSPPPQDTPAAAMLID
;
A
#
# COMPACT_ATOMS: atom_id res chain seq x y z
N MET A 1 64.14 -30.48 2.30
CA MET A 1 63.93 -29.69 3.53
C MET A 1 63.07 -28.42 3.37
N ARG A 2 62.78 -27.90 2.16
CA ARG A 2 61.89 -26.71 1.99
C ARG A 2 60.42 -27.02 1.63
N LEU A 3 60.04 -28.29 1.46
CA LEU A 3 58.65 -28.71 1.18
C LEU A 3 57.91 -29.24 2.41
N LEU A 4 58.61 -29.48 3.53
CA LEU A 4 58.01 -29.97 4.79
C LEU A 4 57.66 -28.85 5.78
N GLN A 5 58.15 -27.61 5.56
CA GLN A 5 57.77 -26.45 6.37
C GLN A 5 56.46 -25.79 5.91
N SER A 6 56.03 -26.04 4.67
CA SER A 6 54.79 -25.46 4.12
C SER A 6 53.53 -26.25 4.47
N LEU A 7 53.64 -27.54 4.81
CA LEU A 7 52.50 -28.33 5.31
C LEU A 7 52.26 -28.14 6.81
N ALA A 8 53.28 -27.78 7.60
CA ALA A 8 53.14 -27.54 9.03
C ALA A 8 52.48 -26.17 9.35
N ILE A 9 52.60 -25.19 8.45
CA ILE A 9 51.99 -23.85 8.61
C ILE A 9 50.54 -23.81 8.13
N LEU A 10 50.13 -24.73 7.23
CA LEU A 10 48.73 -24.87 6.82
C LEU A 10 47.87 -25.73 7.78
N LEU A 11 48.46 -26.37 8.79
CA LEU A 11 47.76 -27.17 9.79
C LEU A 11 47.62 -26.48 11.16
N LEU A 12 48.03 -25.21 11.30
CA LEU A 12 48.02 -24.46 12.57
C LEU A 12 47.06 -23.26 12.63
N ILE A 13 46.20 -23.05 11.62
CA ILE A 13 45.11 -22.05 11.69
C ILE A 13 43.80 -22.65 11.14
N ALA A 14 43.47 -23.85 11.60
CA ALA A 14 42.09 -24.30 11.67
C ALA A 14 41.74 -24.45 13.15
N CYS A 15 41.89 -23.35 13.91
CA CYS A 15 41.16 -23.22 15.15
C CYS A 15 39.69 -23.16 14.72
N HIS A 16 39.00 -24.31 14.77
CA HIS A 16 37.54 -24.29 14.72
C HIS A 16 37.15 -23.32 15.83
N ALA A 17 36.57 -22.18 15.48
CA ALA A 17 36.01 -21.28 16.47
C ALA A 17 35.07 -22.13 17.30
N ALA A 18 35.41 -22.37 18.58
CA ALA A 18 34.53 -23.09 19.47
C ALA A 18 33.17 -22.38 19.44
N ALA A 19 32.08 -23.15 19.33
CA ALA A 19 30.74 -22.61 19.34
C ALA A 19 30.57 -21.66 20.53
N TYR A 20 29.84 -20.56 20.31
CA TYR A 20 29.66 -19.52 21.32
C TYR A 20 29.10 -20.12 22.64
N PRO A 21 29.80 -20.01 23.78
CA PRO A 21 29.56 -20.87 24.94
C PRO A 21 28.42 -20.41 25.88
N CYS A 22 27.54 -19.50 25.46
CA CYS A 22 26.40 -19.07 26.26
C CYS A 22 25.36 -20.20 26.37
N THR A 23 25.17 -20.74 27.57
CA THR A 23 24.24 -21.85 27.86
C THR A 23 23.64 -21.69 29.25
N PRO A 24 22.55 -22.42 29.59
CA PRO A 24 22.01 -22.42 30.96
C PRO A 24 23.03 -22.81 32.04
N ASP A 25 24.02 -23.65 31.69
CA ASP A 25 25.07 -24.10 32.60
C ASP A 25 26.28 -23.14 32.68
N ASP A 26 26.42 -22.20 31.73
CA ASP A 26 27.51 -21.21 31.68
C ASP A 26 27.00 -19.79 31.35
N LEU A 27 26.13 -19.27 32.23
CA LEU A 27 25.57 -17.91 32.11
C LEU A 27 26.65 -16.82 32.11
N ALA A 28 27.77 -17.04 32.80
CA ALA A 28 28.87 -16.07 32.88
C ALA A 28 29.58 -15.84 31.55
N SER A 29 29.38 -16.72 30.57
CA SER A 29 29.92 -16.57 29.22
C SER A 29 28.98 -15.82 28.26
N CYS A 30 27.69 -15.65 28.58
CA CYS A 30 26.72 -14.95 27.73
C CYS A 30 27.03 -13.47 27.45
N PRO A 31 27.72 -12.72 28.33
CA PRO A 31 28.17 -11.36 28.00
C PRO A 31 29.52 -11.32 27.26
N LYS A 32 30.26 -12.45 27.14
CA LYS A 32 31.58 -12.44 26.50
C LYS A 32 31.40 -12.37 24.99
N ALA A 33 32.23 -11.58 24.29
CA ALA A 33 32.20 -11.55 22.83
C ALA A 33 32.68 -12.88 22.22
N PRO A 34 32.13 -13.31 21.08
CA PRO A 34 32.56 -14.54 20.40
C PRO A 34 34.00 -14.43 19.88
N GLY A 35 34.63 -15.59 19.67
CA GLY A 35 35.98 -15.67 19.10
C GLY A 35 37.13 -15.30 20.04
N GLY A 36 36.86 -15.06 21.33
CA GLY A 36 37.87 -14.67 22.31
C GLY A 36 38.48 -13.30 22.04
N LEU A 37 37.78 -12.45 21.30
CA LEU A 37 38.20 -11.08 21.02
C LEU A 37 38.15 -10.25 22.31
N ARG A 38 39.18 -9.40 22.50
CA ARG A 38 39.13 -8.39 23.55
C ARG A 38 38.14 -7.28 23.17
N PRO A 39 37.51 -6.58 24.13
CA PRO A 39 36.53 -5.53 23.83
C PRO A 39 37.02 -4.46 22.85
N ASP A 40 38.30 -4.07 22.89
CA ASP A 40 38.91 -3.10 21.97
C ASP A 40 39.02 -3.60 20.52
N GLN A 41 38.90 -4.91 20.30
CA GLN A 41 38.96 -5.55 18.99
C GLN A 41 37.58 -5.90 18.44
N VAL A 42 36.53 -5.82 19.26
CA VAL A 42 35.18 -6.24 18.87
C VAL A 42 34.51 -5.09 18.09
N PRO A 43 33.94 -5.33 16.90
CA PRO A 43 33.10 -4.34 16.23
C PRO A 43 31.82 -4.09 17.05
N GLN A 44 31.30 -2.87 17.03
CA GLN A 44 29.98 -2.58 17.57
C GLN A 44 28.93 -2.78 16.48
N PHE A 45 28.07 -3.78 16.64
CA PHE A 45 26.95 -3.97 15.72
C PHE A 45 25.68 -3.27 16.19
N ILE A 46 24.92 -2.77 15.22
CA ILE A 46 23.56 -2.25 15.41
C ILE A 46 22.63 -2.97 14.43
N THR A 47 21.55 -3.56 14.94
CA THR A 47 20.49 -4.18 14.12
C THR A 47 19.23 -3.35 14.21
N ILE A 48 18.76 -2.81 13.09
CA ILE A 48 17.46 -2.12 13.00
C ILE A 48 16.44 -3.10 12.44
N THR A 49 15.28 -3.20 13.09
CA THR A 49 14.19 -4.07 12.65
C THR A 49 12.86 -3.34 12.56
N TRP A 50 12.04 -3.79 11.62
CA TRP A 50 10.69 -3.30 11.39
C TRP A 50 9.72 -4.47 11.34
N ASP A 51 8.69 -4.40 12.16
CA ASP A 51 7.72 -5.46 12.32
C ASP A 51 6.41 -5.08 11.61
N ASP A 52 5.54 -6.08 11.41
CA ASP A 52 4.22 -6.02 10.77
C ASP A 52 4.20 -5.92 9.23
N GLY A 53 2.99 -5.66 8.71
CA GLY A 53 2.69 -5.60 7.30
C GLY A 53 3.40 -4.44 6.59
N ILE A 54 3.93 -4.73 5.41
CA ILE A 54 4.53 -3.71 4.54
C ILE A 54 3.43 -3.05 3.70
N SER A 55 2.83 -2.04 4.32
CA SER A 55 1.90 -1.12 3.67
C SER A 55 2.65 0.09 3.10
N PRO A 56 2.01 0.89 2.24
CA PRO A 56 2.63 2.12 1.76
C PRO A 56 2.93 3.13 2.88
N PHE A 57 2.17 3.08 3.98
CA PHE A 57 2.38 3.96 5.14
C PHE A 57 3.65 3.56 5.89
N SER A 58 3.78 2.27 6.24
CA SER A 58 4.98 1.77 6.93
C SER A 58 6.22 1.90 6.05
N TYR A 59 6.15 1.55 4.77
CA TYR A 59 7.25 1.73 3.82
C TYR A 59 7.70 3.20 3.74
N GLY A 60 6.76 4.13 3.52
CA GLY A 60 7.07 5.55 3.37
C GLY A 60 7.60 6.20 4.65
N LEU A 61 7.17 5.74 5.82
CA LEU A 61 7.68 6.22 7.09
C LEU A 61 9.11 5.73 7.34
N VAL A 62 9.38 4.44 7.09
CA VAL A 62 10.74 3.89 7.18
C VAL A 62 11.68 4.58 6.19
N GLU A 63 11.24 4.87 4.97
CA GLU A 63 12.04 5.63 3.99
C GLU A 63 12.40 7.04 4.49
N LYS A 64 11.54 7.73 5.27
CA LYS A 64 11.91 9.03 5.86
C LYS A 64 13.00 8.89 6.92
N ILE A 65 12.92 7.84 7.73
CA ILE A 65 13.87 7.57 8.80
C ILE A 65 15.21 7.12 8.20
N MET A 66 15.18 6.16 7.29
CA MET A 66 16.33 5.41 6.79
C MET A 66 16.88 5.93 5.45
N GLY A 67 16.05 6.61 4.65
CA GLY A 67 16.33 6.95 3.26
C GLY A 67 17.59 7.78 3.09
N GLY A 68 18.45 7.34 2.17
CA GLY A 68 19.72 8.00 1.84
C GLY A 68 20.81 7.87 2.90
N LEU A 69 20.55 7.24 4.05
CA LEU A 69 21.56 7.04 5.08
C LEU A 69 22.59 6.00 4.65
N LYS A 70 23.85 6.29 4.98
CA LYS A 70 25.00 5.46 4.60
C LYS A 70 25.93 5.24 5.78
N GLN A 71 26.61 4.10 5.73
CA GLN A 71 27.71 3.75 6.61
C GLN A 71 29.04 4.33 6.10
N ARG A 72 30.11 4.22 6.88
CA ARG A 72 31.45 4.77 6.55
C ARG A 72 32.10 4.18 5.28
N ASN A 73 31.67 3.00 4.86
CA ASN A 73 32.08 2.36 3.61
C ASN A 73 31.17 2.72 2.42
N ASP A 74 30.36 3.78 2.53
CA ASP A 74 29.40 4.28 1.53
C ASP A 74 28.23 3.33 1.20
N CYS A 75 28.11 2.26 1.98
CA CYS A 75 27.00 1.32 1.92
C CYS A 75 25.71 1.92 2.46
N PRO A 76 24.54 1.61 1.87
CA PRO A 76 23.26 1.82 2.55
C PRO A 76 23.21 1.14 3.91
N ILE A 77 22.50 1.73 4.86
CA ILE A 77 22.24 1.11 6.16
C ILE A 77 21.16 0.04 6.00
N PRO A 78 21.46 -1.25 6.24
CA PRO A 78 20.46 -2.31 6.10
C PRO A 78 19.53 -2.39 7.32
N SER A 79 18.35 -2.97 7.12
CA SER A 79 17.40 -3.35 8.17
C SER A 79 16.96 -4.81 8.01
N THR A 80 16.34 -5.36 9.06
CA THR A 80 15.64 -6.66 9.02
C THR A 80 14.13 -6.42 9.13
N TYR A 81 13.33 -6.93 8.21
CA TYR A 81 11.87 -6.77 8.23
C TYR A 81 11.20 -8.08 8.66
N TYR A 82 10.50 -8.08 9.79
CA TYR A 82 9.68 -9.20 10.24
C TYR A 82 8.24 -9.00 9.75
N ILE A 83 7.90 -9.67 8.65
CA ILE A 83 6.71 -9.34 7.87
C ILE A 83 5.56 -10.30 8.16
N CYS A 84 4.40 -9.75 8.52
CA CYS A 84 3.14 -10.50 8.53
C CYS A 84 2.48 -10.42 7.14
N VAL A 85 1.77 -11.47 6.72
CA VAL A 85 1.18 -11.50 5.36
C VAL A 85 0.01 -10.54 5.23
N THR A 86 -0.76 -10.36 6.30
CA THR A 86 -1.88 -9.43 6.34
C THR A 86 -1.40 -8.00 6.07
N ASP A 87 -2.11 -7.28 5.19
CA ASP A 87 -1.81 -5.90 4.78
C ASP A 87 -0.42 -5.66 4.15
N THR A 88 0.28 -6.72 3.73
CA THR A 88 1.59 -6.63 3.05
C THR A 88 1.47 -6.57 1.54
N ILE A 89 2.23 -5.64 0.94
CA ILE A 89 2.41 -5.54 -0.52
C ILE A 89 3.69 -6.29 -0.92
N PRO A 90 3.61 -7.43 -1.65
CA PRO A 90 4.78 -8.24 -2.00
C PRO A 90 5.87 -7.50 -2.79
N ALA A 91 5.49 -6.59 -3.69
CA ALA A 91 6.47 -5.81 -4.45
C ALA A 91 7.31 -4.87 -3.57
N ALA A 92 6.71 -4.30 -2.53
CA ALA A 92 7.44 -3.48 -1.57
C ALA A 92 8.44 -4.34 -0.79
N VAL A 93 8.05 -5.55 -0.39
CA VAL A 93 8.96 -6.52 0.25
C VAL A 93 10.12 -6.90 -0.66
N GLN A 94 9.85 -7.19 -1.93
CA GLN A 94 10.91 -7.49 -2.89
C GLN A 94 11.86 -6.30 -3.08
N ALA A 95 11.34 -5.07 -3.14
CA ALA A 95 12.17 -3.86 -3.24
C ALA A 95 13.09 -3.70 -2.01
N LEU A 96 12.58 -3.94 -0.81
CA LEU A 96 13.37 -3.95 0.42
C LEU A 96 14.49 -5.00 0.34
N TYR A 97 14.18 -6.23 -0.07
CA TYR A 97 15.18 -7.27 -0.27
C TYR A 97 16.25 -6.85 -1.27
N MET A 98 15.85 -6.39 -2.47
CA MET A 98 16.75 -5.95 -3.53
C MET A 98 17.60 -4.72 -3.17
N ALA A 99 17.18 -3.94 -2.17
CA ALA A 99 17.95 -2.85 -1.58
C ALA A 99 19.02 -3.33 -0.57
N GLY A 100 19.12 -4.64 -0.31
CA GLY A 100 20.09 -5.24 0.61
C GLY A 100 19.58 -5.42 2.04
N ASN A 101 18.27 -5.31 2.26
CA ASN A 101 17.66 -5.61 3.55
C ASN A 101 17.37 -7.11 3.69
N GLU A 102 17.26 -7.57 4.93
CA GLU A 102 16.83 -8.92 5.24
C GLU A 102 15.30 -9.00 5.37
N ILE A 103 14.73 -10.08 4.84
CA ILE A 103 13.31 -10.40 4.97
C ILE A 103 13.17 -11.63 5.88
N ALA A 104 12.43 -11.43 6.97
CA ALA A 104 12.06 -12.42 7.97
C ALA A 104 10.53 -12.49 8.10
N THR A 105 10.02 -13.47 8.83
CA THR A 105 8.59 -13.76 8.92
C THR A 105 7.99 -13.36 10.27
N HIS A 106 6.72 -12.94 10.23
CA HIS A 106 5.93 -12.53 11.40
C HIS A 106 4.49 -13.06 11.32
N THR A 107 4.35 -14.33 10.91
CA THR A 107 3.08 -15.08 10.72
C THR A 107 2.20 -14.62 9.56
N MET A 108 1.12 -15.35 9.26
CA MET A 108 0.19 -14.99 8.19
C MET A 108 -0.74 -13.86 8.65
N THR A 109 -1.34 -14.04 9.83
CA THR A 109 -2.45 -13.22 10.32
C THR A 109 -2.15 -12.44 11.59
N HIS A 110 -0.89 -12.38 12.00
CA HIS A 110 -0.43 -11.65 13.19
C HIS A 110 -1.13 -12.16 14.47
N VAL A 111 -1.04 -13.47 14.70
CA VAL A 111 -1.64 -14.15 15.86
C VAL A 111 -0.60 -14.59 16.88
N GLY A 112 -0.95 -14.49 18.17
CA GLY A 112 -0.13 -15.03 19.26
C GLY A 112 -0.16 -16.56 19.31
N ASN A 113 0.92 -17.17 19.82
CA ASN A 113 1.12 -18.63 19.85
C ASN A 113 0.77 -19.30 18.49
N PRO A 114 1.44 -18.88 17.41
CA PRO A 114 1.04 -19.23 16.06
C PRO A 114 1.19 -20.73 15.75
N SER A 115 0.27 -21.26 14.96
CA SER A 115 0.34 -22.63 14.47
C SER A 115 1.45 -22.82 13.42
N ARG A 116 1.69 -24.06 13.01
CA ARG A 116 2.61 -24.36 11.91
C ARG A 116 2.23 -23.63 10.61
N GLU A 117 0.94 -23.59 10.31
CA GLU A 117 0.40 -22.95 9.11
C GLU A 117 0.65 -21.44 9.14
N GLU A 118 0.59 -20.81 10.31
CA GLU A 118 0.92 -19.40 10.49
C GLU A 118 2.42 -19.13 10.25
N ILE A 119 3.30 -19.94 10.84
CA ILE A 119 4.75 -19.76 10.74
C ILE A 119 5.27 -20.13 9.34
N VAL A 120 5.06 -21.37 8.91
CA VAL A 120 5.60 -21.90 7.65
C VAL A 120 4.84 -21.33 6.47
N GLY A 121 3.52 -21.13 6.60
CA GLY A 121 2.71 -20.51 5.55
C GLY A 121 3.18 -19.10 5.23
N ALA A 122 3.56 -18.30 6.23
CA ALA A 122 4.08 -16.95 5.99
C ALA A 122 5.38 -16.97 5.20
N ARG A 123 6.31 -17.88 5.55
CA ARG A 123 7.58 -18.03 4.82
C ARG A 123 7.35 -18.45 3.37
N THR A 124 6.53 -19.48 3.16
CA THR A 124 6.20 -19.97 1.83
C THR A 124 5.46 -18.92 1.01
N TRP A 125 4.52 -18.18 1.61
CA TRP A 125 3.82 -17.09 0.94
C TRP A 125 4.77 -15.98 0.53
N LEU A 126 5.64 -15.52 1.43
CA LEU A 126 6.63 -14.47 1.11
C LEU A 126 7.53 -14.93 -0.03
N ALA A 127 8.09 -16.14 0.02
CA ALA A 127 8.92 -16.66 -1.06
C ALA A 127 8.19 -16.69 -2.41
N ASN A 128 6.93 -17.13 -2.42
CA ASN A 128 6.11 -17.25 -3.63
C ASN A 128 5.66 -15.91 -4.18
N ALA A 129 5.21 -15.02 -3.31
CA ALA A 129 4.63 -13.73 -3.68
C ALA A 129 5.71 -12.72 -4.09
N THR A 130 6.91 -12.83 -3.51
CA THR A 130 8.03 -11.90 -3.73
C THR A 130 9.12 -12.45 -4.64
N GLY A 131 9.09 -13.73 -5.00
CA GLY A 131 10.16 -14.37 -5.77
C GLY A 131 11.50 -14.51 -5.04
N ILE A 132 11.60 -14.07 -3.77
CA ILE A 132 12.76 -14.28 -2.91
C ILE A 132 12.90 -15.77 -2.65
N PRO A 133 14.10 -16.37 -2.80
CA PRO A 133 14.26 -17.79 -2.51
C PRO A 133 13.87 -18.08 -1.07
N GLU A 134 13.05 -19.13 -0.85
CA GLU A 134 12.60 -19.49 0.51
C GLU A 134 13.76 -19.73 1.47
N SER A 135 14.88 -20.25 0.96
CA SER A 135 16.14 -20.44 1.70
C SER A 135 16.82 -19.15 2.17
N LYS A 136 16.32 -17.97 1.75
CA LYS A 136 16.79 -16.66 2.20
C LYS A 136 15.91 -16.04 3.28
N ILE A 137 14.71 -16.58 3.48
CA ILE A 137 13.76 -16.12 4.50
C ILE A 137 13.94 -17.01 5.73
N VAL A 138 14.98 -16.72 6.52
CA VAL A 138 15.46 -17.63 7.57
C VAL A 138 15.19 -17.15 8.99
N GLY A 139 14.69 -15.93 9.14
CA GLY A 139 14.37 -15.33 10.43
C GLY A 139 12.88 -15.40 10.77
N PHE A 140 12.60 -15.46 12.06
CA PHE A 140 11.24 -15.37 12.60
C PHE A 140 11.20 -14.47 13.84
N ARG A 141 10.06 -13.82 14.04
CA ARG A 141 9.68 -13.19 15.29
C ARG A 141 8.20 -13.47 15.54
N ALA A 142 7.84 -13.83 16.76
CA ALA A 142 6.47 -14.11 17.15
C ALA A 142 5.66 -12.82 17.36
N PRO A 143 4.42 -12.73 16.85
CA PRO A 143 3.50 -11.63 17.15
C PRO A 143 3.32 -11.43 18.65
N PHE A 144 3.31 -10.16 19.08
CA PHE A 144 3.23 -9.76 20.49
C PHE A 144 4.34 -10.35 21.37
N LEU A 145 5.40 -10.89 20.77
CA LEU A 145 6.48 -11.62 21.44
C LEU A 145 5.99 -12.84 22.24
N LEU A 146 4.84 -13.39 21.88
CA LEU A 146 4.26 -14.59 22.50
C LEU A 146 4.88 -15.84 21.89
N HIS A 147 5.81 -16.45 22.63
CA HIS A 147 6.61 -17.60 22.18
C HIS A 147 6.49 -18.79 23.13
N ASP A 148 6.56 -20.00 22.59
CA ASP A 148 6.53 -21.26 23.35
C ASP A 148 7.38 -22.35 22.66
N GLU A 149 7.53 -23.48 23.35
CA GLU A 149 8.33 -24.62 22.85
C GLU A 149 7.74 -25.17 21.54
N GLN A 150 6.41 -25.13 21.38
CA GLN A 150 5.73 -25.62 20.18
C GLN A 150 6.11 -24.79 18.95
N GLY A 151 6.08 -23.46 19.06
CA GLY A 151 6.51 -22.55 18.01
C GLY A 151 7.97 -22.77 17.64
N ARG A 152 8.87 -22.90 18.63
CA ARG A 152 10.30 -23.19 18.39
C ARG A 152 10.54 -24.55 17.73
N ASN A 153 9.77 -25.57 18.10
CA ASN A 153 9.80 -26.87 17.41
C ASN A 153 9.45 -26.72 15.93
N VAL A 154 8.37 -25.99 15.62
CA VAL A 154 8.00 -25.71 14.23
C VAL A 154 9.12 -24.99 13.48
N LEU A 155 9.71 -23.95 14.08
CA LEU A 155 10.81 -23.19 13.46
C LEU A 155 12.01 -24.09 13.15
N ALA A 156 12.44 -24.91 14.12
CA ALA A 156 13.56 -25.82 13.97
C ALA A 156 13.29 -26.90 12.91
N GLU A 157 12.11 -27.53 12.93
CA GLU A 157 11.70 -28.53 11.94
C GLU A 157 11.59 -27.95 10.53
N ALA A 158 11.14 -26.70 10.41
CA ALA A 158 11.02 -26.00 9.14
C ALA A 158 12.37 -25.44 8.65
N GLY A 159 13.45 -25.55 9.43
CA GLY A 159 14.79 -25.12 9.06
C GLY A 159 14.98 -23.60 9.05
N PHE A 160 14.27 -22.87 9.92
CA PHE A 160 14.63 -21.48 10.21
C PHE A 160 16.03 -21.43 10.85
N LEU A 161 16.74 -20.33 10.63
CA LEU A 161 18.08 -20.13 11.20
C LEU A 161 17.99 -19.61 12.63
N TYR A 162 17.07 -18.67 12.88
CA TYR A 162 17.00 -17.96 14.14
C TYR A 162 15.58 -17.52 14.50
N ASP A 163 15.38 -17.37 15.80
CA ASP A 163 14.25 -16.68 16.43
C ASP A 163 14.76 -15.38 17.07
N SER A 164 13.90 -14.36 17.12
CA SER A 164 14.16 -13.09 17.81
C SER A 164 12.89 -12.65 18.52
N SER A 165 12.40 -13.49 19.42
CA SER A 165 11.11 -13.33 20.09
C SER A 165 11.22 -13.12 21.59
N ILE A 166 12.41 -13.31 22.20
CA ILE A 166 12.57 -13.31 23.65
C ILE A 166 13.16 -11.97 24.14
N PRO A 167 12.38 -11.15 24.89
CA PRO A 167 12.90 -9.96 25.58
C PRO A 167 14.06 -10.26 26.51
N ASP A 168 15.00 -9.33 26.58
CA ASP A 168 16.07 -9.32 27.58
C ASP A 168 16.04 -7.99 28.34
N ASN A 169 15.32 -7.98 29.47
CA ASN A 169 15.23 -6.84 30.37
C ASN A 169 16.43 -6.81 31.32
N VAL A 170 17.27 -5.79 31.21
CA VAL A 170 18.47 -5.65 32.05
C VAL A 170 18.11 -5.11 33.45
N PRO A 171 18.69 -5.64 34.55
CA PRO A 171 19.56 -6.81 34.60
C PRO A 171 18.80 -8.13 34.46
N SER A 172 19.40 -9.10 33.77
CA SER A 172 18.88 -10.46 33.60
C SER A 172 19.97 -11.50 33.88
N LYS A 173 19.61 -12.80 33.84
CA LYS A 173 20.56 -13.92 33.96
C LYS A 173 21.70 -13.87 32.93
N ILE A 174 21.41 -13.38 31.72
CA ILE A 174 22.37 -13.33 30.61
C ILE A 174 22.94 -11.93 30.36
N SER A 175 22.30 -10.90 30.92
CA SER A 175 22.72 -9.50 30.86
C SER A 175 22.84 -8.94 32.29
N PRO A 176 23.91 -9.27 33.04
CA PRO A 176 24.02 -8.91 34.46
C PRO A 176 24.09 -7.40 34.73
N SER A 177 24.48 -6.58 33.75
CA SER A 177 24.53 -5.12 33.88
C SER A 177 24.39 -4.41 32.53
N LEU A 178 24.23 -3.09 32.55
CA LEU A 178 24.05 -2.25 31.36
C LEU A 178 25.24 -2.28 30.39
N ASP A 179 26.43 -2.53 30.89
CA ASP A 179 27.70 -2.64 30.15
C ASP A 179 28.13 -4.09 29.87
N GLN A 180 27.42 -5.07 30.45
CA GLN A 180 27.61 -6.51 30.24
C GLN A 180 26.32 -7.14 29.71
N ARG A 181 25.96 -6.81 28.46
CA ARG A 181 24.75 -7.34 27.79
C ARG A 181 25.05 -8.65 27.06
N SER A 182 24.07 -9.53 26.94
CA SER A 182 24.25 -10.79 26.24
C SER A 182 24.53 -10.64 24.75
N TRP A 183 25.25 -11.59 24.16
CA TRP A 183 25.30 -11.80 22.71
C TRP A 183 24.25 -12.82 22.26
N PRO A 184 23.91 -12.87 20.95
CA PRO A 184 23.13 -13.96 20.39
C PRO A 184 23.73 -15.33 20.74
N TYR A 185 22.90 -16.35 20.91
CA TYR A 185 23.36 -17.68 21.32
C TYR A 185 22.59 -18.80 20.62
N ARG A 186 23.12 -20.01 20.74
CA ARG A 186 22.53 -21.23 20.15
C ARG A 186 21.59 -21.88 21.16
N MET A 187 20.40 -22.27 20.73
CA MET A 187 19.45 -23.00 21.57
C MET A 187 19.72 -24.51 21.62
N ASP A 188 20.78 -25.02 20.97
CA ASP A 188 21.09 -26.45 20.92
C ASP A 188 21.58 -27.00 22.28
N GLN A 189 22.08 -26.10 23.14
CA GLN A 189 22.45 -26.39 24.53
C GLN A 189 21.41 -25.93 25.56
N GLY A 190 20.25 -25.46 25.12
CA GLY A 190 19.17 -24.95 25.96
C GLY A 190 19.06 -23.43 25.95
N ILE A 191 17.99 -22.92 26.56
CA ILE A 191 17.67 -21.48 26.59
C ILE A 191 18.05 -20.88 27.96
N PRO A 192 19.10 -20.02 28.03
CA PRO A 192 19.53 -19.35 29.25
C PRO A 192 18.71 -18.10 29.61
N GLN A 193 17.84 -17.61 28.72
CA GLN A 193 16.97 -16.46 28.96
C GLN A 193 15.77 -16.78 29.84
N ASP A 194 15.28 -15.74 30.52
CA ASP A 194 13.93 -15.74 31.10
C ASP A 194 12.91 -15.41 30.00
N CYS A 195 11.91 -16.27 29.83
CA CYS A 195 10.95 -16.20 28.73
C CYS A 195 9.70 -15.41 29.16
N ASP A 196 9.90 -14.14 29.52
CA ASP A 196 8.95 -13.29 30.25
C ASP A 196 7.60 -13.09 29.54
N THR A 197 7.60 -12.94 28.21
CA THR A 197 6.37 -12.77 27.40
C THR A 197 5.79 -14.09 26.92
N GLY A 198 6.43 -15.21 27.21
CA GLY A 198 6.08 -16.52 26.68
C GLY A 198 6.38 -17.64 27.66
N SER A 199 6.91 -18.74 27.15
CA SER A 199 7.34 -19.86 27.98
C SER A 199 8.55 -20.56 27.36
N CYS A 200 9.40 -21.11 28.23
CA CYS A 200 10.49 -22.01 27.86
C CYS A 200 10.45 -23.22 28.80
N SER A 201 10.40 -24.41 28.21
CA SER A 201 10.35 -25.67 28.93
C SER A 201 11.73 -26.04 29.47
N PRO A 202 11.84 -26.54 30.71
CA PRO A 202 13.11 -27.01 31.25
C PRO A 202 13.75 -28.09 30.36
N GLY A 203 14.96 -27.80 29.87
CA GLY A 203 15.72 -28.74 29.05
C GLY A 203 15.35 -28.76 27.56
N GLU A 204 14.46 -27.87 27.10
CA GLU A 204 14.18 -27.72 25.66
C GLU A 204 15.45 -27.33 24.89
N ARG A 205 15.59 -27.85 23.67
CA ARG A 205 16.76 -27.65 22.81
C ARG A 205 16.33 -27.58 21.36
N HIS A 206 16.82 -26.58 20.64
CA HIS A 206 16.46 -26.38 19.24
C HIS A 206 17.70 -26.02 18.42
N ASN A 207 17.71 -26.45 17.15
CA ASN A 207 18.76 -26.07 16.19
C ASN A 207 18.51 -24.64 15.65
N LEU A 208 18.38 -23.67 16.55
CA LEU A 208 18.09 -22.27 16.27
C LEU A 208 19.12 -21.39 16.96
N TRP A 209 19.38 -20.22 16.39
CA TRP A 209 19.92 -19.09 17.14
C TRP A 209 18.78 -18.32 17.82
N GLU A 210 19.03 -17.79 19.01
CA GLU A 210 18.24 -16.71 19.59
C GLU A 210 18.97 -15.39 19.42
N VAL A 211 18.24 -14.37 18.96
CA VAL A 211 18.70 -12.98 18.95
C VAL A 211 17.87 -12.19 19.96
N PRO A 212 18.38 -12.00 21.20
CA PRO A 212 17.63 -11.38 22.28
C PRO A 212 17.11 -9.98 21.91
N LEU A 213 15.89 -9.68 22.33
CA LEU A 213 15.32 -8.33 22.23
C LEU A 213 15.79 -7.50 23.42
N TRP A 214 17.02 -6.99 23.32
CA TRP A 214 17.66 -6.20 24.37
C TRP A 214 16.86 -4.94 24.72
N SER A 215 16.42 -4.83 25.98
CA SER A 215 15.75 -3.64 26.49
C SER A 215 16.65 -2.40 26.45
N VAL A 216 16.09 -1.27 26.03
CA VAL A 216 16.66 0.06 26.24
C VAL A 216 16.42 0.48 27.68
N ALA A 217 17.38 1.17 28.30
CA ALA A 217 17.25 1.66 29.67
C ALA A 217 17.28 3.20 29.75
N ASP A 218 16.58 3.77 30.72
CA ASP A 218 16.55 5.20 31.00
C ASP A 218 17.88 5.72 31.58
N GLU A 219 17.89 6.98 31.99
CA GLU A 219 19.05 7.65 32.61
C GLU A 219 19.42 7.03 33.96
N ASN A 220 18.45 6.48 34.69
CA ASN A 220 18.64 5.81 35.97
C ASN A 220 19.03 4.33 35.80
N GLY A 221 19.11 3.84 34.56
CA GLY A 221 19.44 2.47 34.26
C GLY A 221 18.27 1.49 34.39
N GLN A 222 17.04 1.97 34.50
CA GLN A 222 15.84 1.15 34.52
C GLN A 222 15.42 0.78 33.08
N PRO A 223 15.05 -0.48 32.80
CA PRO A 223 14.57 -0.88 31.48
C PRO A 223 13.24 -0.17 31.17
N ILE A 224 13.14 0.44 29.99
CA ILE A 224 11.93 1.15 29.53
C ILE A 224 11.11 0.32 28.55
N ALA A 225 11.76 -0.30 27.56
CA ALA A 225 11.14 -1.23 26.62
C ALA A 225 12.20 -1.95 25.80
N SER A 226 11.87 -3.15 25.31
CA SER A 226 12.64 -3.82 24.25
C SER A 226 12.21 -3.41 22.86
N MET A 227 10.95 -3.04 22.65
CA MET A 227 10.43 -2.56 21.37
C MET A 227 9.80 -1.19 21.56
N ASP A 228 9.93 -0.34 20.54
CA ASP A 228 9.33 1.01 20.51
C ASP A 228 9.54 1.83 21.81
N PRO A 229 10.79 1.95 22.31
CA PRO A 229 11.04 2.59 23.61
C PRO A 229 10.53 4.03 23.60
N PRO A 230 9.75 4.45 24.61
CA PRO A 230 9.16 5.78 24.66
C PRO A 230 10.23 6.86 24.93
N GLY A 231 9.82 8.13 24.85
CA GLY A 231 10.70 9.27 25.09
C GLY A 231 11.57 9.65 23.89
N ASN A 232 12.63 10.41 24.15
CA ASN A 232 13.50 10.91 23.09
C ASN A 232 14.39 9.78 22.53
N ALA A 233 14.18 9.43 21.25
CA ALA A 233 14.88 8.30 20.65
C ALA A 233 16.38 8.54 20.54
N TYR A 234 16.79 9.77 20.24
CA TYR A 234 18.19 10.13 20.08
C TYR A 234 18.97 9.93 21.37
N ASP A 235 18.50 10.49 22.47
CA ASP A 235 19.18 10.42 23.77
C ASP A 235 19.21 8.98 24.30
N ASN A 236 18.11 8.25 24.15
CA ASN A 236 18.00 6.85 24.56
C ASN A 236 19.02 5.97 23.83
N TYR A 237 19.03 6.00 22.50
CA TYR A 237 19.90 5.13 21.73
C TYR A 237 21.36 5.59 21.75
N LYS A 238 21.62 6.90 21.84
CA LYS A 238 22.98 7.41 22.04
C LYS A 238 23.58 6.89 23.34
N ARG A 239 22.82 6.95 24.44
CA ARG A 239 23.25 6.42 25.75
C ARG A 239 23.50 4.92 25.70
N GLU A 240 22.61 4.16 25.07
CA GLU A 240 22.81 2.72 24.88
C GLU A 240 24.06 2.42 24.06
N LEU A 241 24.30 3.14 22.96
CA LEU A 241 25.49 2.96 22.13
C LEU A 241 26.78 3.25 22.92
N GLU A 242 26.81 4.33 23.70
CA GLU A 242 27.96 4.69 24.54
C GLU A 242 28.23 3.63 25.63
N ARG A 243 27.17 3.05 26.22
CA ARG A 243 27.28 1.91 27.14
C ARG A 243 27.87 0.68 26.44
N ARG A 244 27.46 0.35 25.22
CA ARG A 244 28.03 -0.80 24.49
C ARG A 244 29.49 -0.58 24.10
N LEU A 245 29.84 0.62 23.64
CA LEU A 245 31.20 0.98 23.23
C LEU A 245 32.20 0.96 24.38
N SER A 246 31.78 1.35 25.59
CA SER A 246 32.58 1.33 26.80
C SER A 246 32.54 -0.01 27.55
N GLY A 247 31.53 -0.84 27.28
CA GLY A 247 31.34 -2.17 27.85
C GLY A 247 31.83 -3.29 26.94
N ASN A 248 31.03 -4.35 26.86
CA ASN A 248 31.37 -5.59 26.15
C ASN A 248 31.04 -5.61 24.65
N ARG A 249 30.57 -4.48 24.09
CA ARG A 249 30.17 -4.33 22.68
C ARG A 249 29.12 -5.31 22.14
N ALA A 250 28.32 -5.88 23.04
CA ALA A 250 27.17 -6.67 22.62
C ALA A 250 26.25 -5.87 21.67
N PRO A 251 25.58 -6.53 20.71
CA PRO A 251 24.85 -5.83 19.65
C PRO A 251 23.74 -4.94 20.22
N LEU A 252 23.59 -3.75 19.62
CA LEU A 252 22.51 -2.83 19.96
C LEU A 252 21.33 -3.08 19.03
N GLY A 253 20.17 -3.42 19.61
CA GLY A 253 18.94 -3.63 18.89
C GLY A 253 18.07 -2.37 18.84
N LEU A 254 17.58 -2.03 17.65
CA LEU A 254 16.61 -0.98 17.39
C LEU A 254 15.36 -1.66 16.79
N PHE A 255 14.41 -2.01 17.65
CA PHE A 255 13.26 -2.85 17.28
C PHE A 255 11.97 -2.02 17.26
N PHE A 256 11.28 -1.96 16.12
CA PHE A 256 10.19 -1.00 15.92
C PHE A 256 8.98 -1.56 15.17
N HIS A 257 7.80 -1.09 15.56
CA HIS A 257 6.66 -1.01 14.65
C HIS A 257 6.71 0.34 13.93
N ALA A 258 6.70 0.33 12.59
CA ALA A 258 6.85 1.55 11.81
C ALA A 258 5.82 2.62 12.23
N GLY A 259 4.54 2.24 12.38
CA GLY A 259 3.47 3.19 12.71
C GLY A 259 3.62 3.92 14.04
N LEU A 260 4.28 3.29 15.02
CA LEU A 260 4.56 3.90 16.33
C LEU A 260 5.71 4.91 16.27
N GLN A 261 6.43 4.99 15.15
CA GLN A 261 7.52 5.95 14.92
C GLN A 261 7.06 7.16 14.07
N SER A 262 5.75 7.37 13.92
CA SER A 262 5.18 8.33 12.95
C SER A 262 5.23 9.80 13.36
N GLU A 263 5.45 10.09 14.65
CA GLU A 263 5.61 11.45 15.13
C GLU A 263 6.83 12.12 14.49
N ALA A 264 6.68 13.38 14.06
CA ALA A 264 7.74 14.08 13.32
C ALA A 264 9.04 14.21 14.14
N SER A 265 8.93 14.55 15.43
CA SER A 265 10.08 14.59 16.35
C SER A 265 10.77 13.24 16.45
N ARG A 266 9.98 12.15 16.53
CA ARG A 266 10.50 10.78 16.62
C ARG A 266 11.28 10.37 15.37
N VAL A 267 10.76 10.71 14.18
CA VAL A 267 11.46 10.49 12.89
C VAL A 267 12.81 11.22 12.88
N ASP A 268 12.82 12.50 13.27
CA ASP A 268 14.04 13.31 13.30
C ASP A 268 15.06 12.78 14.31
N GLU A 269 14.60 12.40 15.51
CA GLU A 269 15.44 11.83 16.57
C GLU A 269 16.10 10.51 16.16
N LEU A 270 15.33 9.59 15.58
CA LEU A 270 15.85 8.33 15.07
C LEU A 270 16.88 8.55 13.96
N ARG A 271 16.56 9.40 12.99
CA ARG A 271 17.47 9.72 11.88
C ARG A 271 18.78 10.30 12.40
N ARG A 272 18.71 11.27 13.32
CA ARG A 272 19.89 11.89 13.94
C ARG A 272 20.75 10.87 14.69
N PHE A 273 20.14 9.91 15.38
CA PHE A 273 20.89 8.87 16.08
C PHE A 273 21.60 7.95 15.08
N ILE A 274 20.90 7.52 14.03
CA ILE A 274 21.47 6.64 13.01
C ILE A 274 22.65 7.33 12.31
N GLU A 275 22.51 8.61 11.97
CA GLU A 275 23.61 9.43 11.40
C GLU A 275 24.79 9.57 12.38
N TYR A 276 24.52 9.83 13.67
CA TYR A 276 25.54 9.90 14.71
C TYR A 276 26.31 8.57 14.84
N ALA A 277 25.57 7.46 14.95
CA ALA A 277 26.11 6.12 15.12
C ALA A 277 26.90 5.66 13.89
N ALA A 278 26.39 5.93 12.68
CA ALA A 278 27.05 5.59 11.42
C ALA A 278 28.41 6.28 11.26
N ASN A 279 28.63 7.42 11.94
CA ASN A 279 29.91 8.14 11.90
C ASN A 279 30.90 7.70 12.99
N GLN A 280 30.51 6.83 13.92
CA GLN A 280 31.40 6.34 14.98
C GLN A 280 32.44 5.34 14.44
N PRO A 281 33.65 5.30 15.02
CA PRO A 281 34.64 4.28 14.68
C PRO A 281 34.15 2.89 15.09
N ASP A 282 34.38 1.91 14.22
CA ASP A 282 34.06 0.49 14.44
C ASP A 282 32.58 0.16 14.71
N VAL A 283 31.67 1.10 14.45
CA VAL A 283 30.21 0.88 14.51
C VAL A 283 29.68 0.52 13.12
N TRP A 284 28.91 -0.57 13.06
CA TRP A 284 28.35 -1.11 11.82
C TRP A 284 26.89 -1.51 11.99
N PHE A 285 26.04 -0.99 11.12
CA PHE A 285 24.69 -1.47 10.93
C PHE A 285 24.69 -2.72 10.06
N VAL A 286 24.02 -3.75 10.54
CA VAL A 286 23.97 -5.07 9.89
C VAL A 286 22.56 -5.64 9.97
N THR A 287 22.22 -6.52 9.04
CA THR A 287 21.03 -7.36 9.21
C THR A 287 21.25 -8.38 10.32
N THR A 288 20.17 -9.03 10.76
CA THR A 288 20.25 -10.07 11.79
C THR A 288 21.07 -11.27 11.30
N GLN A 289 20.86 -11.70 10.06
CA GLN A 289 21.65 -12.75 9.40
C GLN A 289 23.14 -12.38 9.27
N GLN A 290 23.46 -11.12 8.96
CA GLN A 290 24.85 -10.66 8.90
C GLN A 290 25.53 -10.67 10.28
N LEU A 291 24.79 -10.28 11.33
CA LEU A 291 25.26 -10.41 12.71
C LEU A 291 25.57 -11.87 13.05
N LEU A 292 24.65 -12.79 12.76
CA LEU A 292 24.85 -14.23 13.03
C LEU A 292 25.98 -14.84 12.19
N ALA A 293 26.15 -14.42 10.93
CA ALA A 293 27.28 -14.84 10.11
C ALA A 293 28.63 -14.42 10.72
N TRP A 294 28.70 -13.23 11.33
CA TRP A 294 29.87 -12.80 12.09
C TRP A 294 30.03 -13.57 13.40
N MET A 295 28.93 -13.89 14.11
CA MET A 295 28.96 -14.72 15.33
C MET A 295 29.59 -16.10 15.07
N GLU A 296 29.30 -16.71 13.92
CA GLU A 296 29.89 -17.99 13.52
C GLU A 296 31.37 -17.87 13.16
N ASN A 297 31.80 -16.75 12.58
CA ASN A 297 33.16 -16.53 12.09
C ASN A 297 33.70 -15.15 12.53
N PRO A 298 33.92 -14.95 13.84
CA PRO A 298 34.22 -13.64 14.40
C PRO A 298 35.58 -13.15 13.93
N VAL A 299 35.60 -11.89 13.46
CA VAL A 299 36.82 -11.18 13.10
C VAL A 299 36.94 -9.86 13.85
N PRO A 300 38.17 -9.35 14.09
CA PRO A 300 38.37 -8.04 14.69
C PRO A 300 37.74 -6.91 13.87
N ALA A 301 37.36 -5.82 14.53
CA ALA A 301 36.75 -4.63 13.92
C ALA A 301 37.52 -4.10 12.70
N SER A 302 38.85 -4.19 12.72
CA SER A 302 39.73 -3.78 11.62
C SER A 302 39.52 -4.55 10.31
N ARG A 303 38.79 -5.67 10.32
CA ARG A 303 38.49 -6.50 9.14
C ARG A 303 37.01 -6.48 8.73
N VAL A 304 36.11 -5.94 9.55
CA VAL A 304 34.66 -5.98 9.30
C VAL A 304 34.26 -5.22 8.05
N ALA A 305 34.85 -4.04 7.81
CA ALA A 305 34.59 -3.24 6.61
C ALA A 305 34.84 -4.01 5.30
N GLN A 306 35.75 -4.98 5.30
CA GLN A 306 36.07 -5.80 4.13
C GLN A 306 35.06 -6.94 3.91
N GLN A 307 34.33 -7.33 4.95
CA GLN A 307 33.31 -8.37 4.93
C GLN A 307 31.91 -7.81 4.64
N LEU A 308 31.62 -6.58 5.10
CA LEU A 308 30.37 -5.88 4.81
C LEU A 308 30.40 -5.25 3.42
N LYS A 309 30.27 -6.08 2.39
CA LYS A 309 30.12 -5.64 1.01
C LYS A 309 28.67 -5.33 0.69
N CYS A 310 28.42 -4.22 0.01
CA CYS A 310 27.08 -3.84 -0.46
C CYS A 310 26.68 -4.50 -1.78
N GLU A 311 26.85 -5.81 -1.81
CA GLU A 311 26.41 -6.61 -2.94
C GLU A 311 24.88 -6.68 -2.91
N LYS A 312 24.26 -6.21 -3.99
CA LYS A 312 22.81 -6.38 -4.16
C LYS A 312 22.51 -7.85 -4.37
N PRO A 313 21.37 -8.37 -3.85
CA PRO A 313 20.95 -9.72 -4.16
C PRO A 313 20.83 -9.92 -5.68
N THR A 314 21.28 -11.08 -6.14
CA THR A 314 21.25 -11.50 -7.56
C THR A 314 20.44 -12.78 -7.78
N ASP A 315 19.87 -13.29 -6.70
CA ASP A 315 19.21 -14.58 -6.60
C ASP A 315 17.69 -14.51 -6.80
N VAL A 316 17.12 -13.30 -6.87
CA VAL A 316 15.83 -13.08 -7.51
C VAL A 316 16.03 -13.19 -9.02
N LYS A 317 15.53 -14.26 -9.63
CA LYS A 317 15.59 -14.45 -11.09
C LYS A 317 14.89 -13.28 -11.78
N ALA A 318 15.39 -12.83 -12.93
CA ALA A 318 14.79 -11.72 -13.68
C ALA A 318 13.29 -11.95 -13.98
N ASP A 319 12.92 -13.21 -14.20
CA ASP A 319 11.55 -13.70 -14.44
C ASP A 319 10.71 -13.90 -13.15
N ASN A 320 11.33 -13.78 -11.97
CA ASN A 320 10.72 -13.78 -10.64
C ASN A 320 10.78 -12.40 -9.96
N VAL A 321 11.29 -11.38 -10.65
CA VAL A 321 11.05 -10.00 -10.22
C VAL A 321 9.55 -9.84 -10.20
N CYS A 322 8.99 -9.35 -9.09
CA CYS A 322 7.62 -8.93 -9.02
C CYS A 322 7.50 -7.72 -9.93
N GLU A 323 7.32 -7.98 -11.22
CA GLU A 323 6.55 -7.09 -12.05
C GLU A 323 5.15 -7.09 -11.44
N THR A 324 4.90 -6.24 -10.44
CA THR A 324 3.51 -5.88 -10.11
C THR A 324 2.99 -5.01 -11.24
N TYR A 325 2.75 -5.67 -12.36
CA TYR A 325 1.64 -5.48 -13.27
C TYR A 325 0.51 -6.39 -12.74
N VAL A 326 -0.60 -5.79 -12.28
CA VAL A 326 -1.86 -6.53 -12.00
C VAL A 326 -2.52 -6.81 -13.35
N GLY A 327 -1.95 -7.77 -14.08
CA GLY A 327 -2.09 -7.80 -15.53
C GLY A 327 -3.25 -8.54 -16.14
N ASP A 328 -3.80 -9.51 -15.41
CA ASP A 328 -4.81 -10.44 -15.92
C ASP A 328 -6.12 -10.39 -15.13
N CYS A 329 -6.18 -9.60 -14.06
CA CYS A 329 -7.43 -9.37 -13.35
C CYS A 329 -8.30 -8.42 -14.17
N LYS A 330 -9.16 -8.96 -15.03
CA LYS A 330 -10.31 -8.21 -15.56
C LYS A 330 -11.26 -7.91 -14.40
N PHE A 331 -11.10 -6.74 -13.78
CA PHE A 331 -11.99 -6.30 -12.71
C PHE A 331 -13.36 -5.92 -13.30
N GLY A 332 -14.41 -6.55 -12.76
CA GLY A 332 -15.79 -6.49 -13.24
C GLY A 332 -16.52 -7.85 -13.25
N THR A 333 -15.80 -8.97 -13.14
CA THR A 333 -16.39 -10.31 -12.93
C THR A 333 -15.52 -11.12 -11.97
N PHE A 334 -15.72 -10.92 -10.65
CA PHE A 334 -14.98 -11.66 -9.63
C PHE A 334 -15.59 -13.06 -9.47
N ASP A 335 -14.93 -14.07 -10.06
CA ASP A 335 -15.22 -15.48 -9.82
C ASP A 335 -14.03 -16.08 -9.06
N GLY A 336 -14.25 -16.41 -7.78
CA GLY A 336 -13.24 -16.95 -6.86
C GLY A 336 -12.62 -18.29 -7.32
N THR A 337 -13.13 -18.91 -8.38
CA THR A 337 -12.54 -20.12 -8.99
C THR A 337 -11.61 -19.80 -10.18
N LYS A 338 -11.62 -18.57 -10.71
CA LYS A 338 -10.85 -18.14 -11.90
C LYS A 338 -9.82 -17.05 -11.61
N CYS A 339 -9.97 -16.30 -10.52
CA CYS A 339 -8.95 -15.36 -10.04
C CYS A 339 -7.75 -16.11 -9.46
N LYS A 340 -6.81 -16.49 -10.32
CA LYS A 340 -5.47 -16.89 -9.87
C LYS A 340 -4.61 -15.64 -9.82
N LEU A 341 -4.00 -15.34 -8.67
CA LEU A 341 -2.73 -14.60 -8.65
C LEU A 341 -1.86 -15.24 -9.73
N ARG A 342 -1.47 -14.51 -10.78
CA ARG A 342 -0.25 -14.89 -11.49
C ARG A 342 0.87 -14.60 -10.51
N GLY A 343 1.08 -15.54 -9.59
CA GLY A 343 2.28 -15.58 -8.78
C GLY A 343 3.48 -15.60 -9.72
N CYS A 344 4.63 -15.20 -9.21
CA CYS A 344 5.89 -15.65 -9.76
C CYS A 344 5.86 -17.19 -9.79
N ARG A 345 5.42 -17.83 -10.90
CA ARG A 345 5.61 -19.25 -11.24
C ARG A 345 4.96 -19.63 -12.58
N HIS A 346 5.79 -19.93 -13.57
CA HIS A 346 5.78 -21.31 -14.03
C HIS A 346 6.45 -22.14 -12.93
N LEU A 347 5.82 -23.26 -12.53
CA LEU A 347 6.37 -24.45 -11.87
C LEU A 347 5.39 -25.00 -10.82
N THR A 348 4.36 -25.67 -11.33
CA THR A 348 4.03 -27.02 -10.86
C THR A 348 4.10 -27.92 -12.09
N GLY A 349 5.29 -28.48 -12.32
CA GLY A 349 5.47 -29.55 -13.29
C GLY A 349 5.23 -30.87 -12.57
N GLU A 350 4.02 -31.40 -12.65
CA GLU A 350 3.86 -32.85 -12.69
C GLU A 350 4.38 -33.36 -14.04
N PHE A 351 5.00 -34.52 -13.97
CA PHE A 351 5.72 -35.21 -15.02
C PHE A 351 4.72 -35.83 -16.02
N GLU A 352 4.78 -35.49 -17.31
CA GLU A 352 4.48 -36.43 -18.40
C GLU A 352 4.97 -35.92 -19.78
N PRO A 353 5.39 -36.81 -20.71
CA PRO A 353 6.20 -36.43 -21.85
C PRO A 353 5.41 -36.21 -23.16
N ALA A 354 6.01 -35.35 -23.98
CA ALA A 354 6.08 -35.41 -25.46
C ALA A 354 5.34 -34.32 -26.29
N ARG A 355 6.15 -33.76 -27.21
CA ARG A 355 5.88 -33.21 -28.55
C ARG A 355 5.67 -31.70 -28.76
N THR A 356 6.79 -31.08 -29.18
CA THR A 356 7.00 -30.23 -30.38
C THR A 356 6.09 -29.00 -30.62
N LYS A 357 6.69 -27.79 -30.68
CA LYS A 357 7.20 -27.12 -31.91
C LYS A 357 7.73 -25.71 -31.60
N ARG A 358 8.76 -25.32 -32.36
CA ARG A 358 9.43 -24.00 -32.39
C ARG A 358 8.47 -22.84 -32.70
N ALA A 359 8.72 -21.68 -32.08
CA ALA A 359 8.60 -20.38 -32.73
C ALA A 359 9.62 -19.38 -32.13
N ARG A 360 10.41 -18.75 -33.01
CA ARG A 360 11.35 -17.64 -32.76
C ARG A 360 10.58 -16.31 -32.82
N LEU A 361 10.86 -15.37 -31.90
CA LEU A 361 10.79 -13.90 -32.07
C LEU A 361 11.69 -13.31 -30.94
N SER A 362 12.91 -12.80 -31.18
CA SER A 362 13.38 -11.56 -31.83
C SER A 362 13.32 -10.29 -30.94
N ARG A 363 14.52 -9.76 -30.66
CA ARG A 363 14.90 -8.34 -30.41
C ARG A 363 14.29 -7.61 -29.20
N ALA A 364 15.07 -7.65 -28.11
CA ALA A 364 15.58 -6.50 -27.34
C ALA A 364 14.64 -5.30 -27.10
N CYS A 365 13.95 -5.30 -25.96
CA CYS A 365 13.59 -4.07 -25.24
C CYS A 365 14.81 -3.58 -24.45
N GLN A 366 15.52 -2.59 -25.00
CA GLN A 366 16.35 -1.68 -24.21
C GLN A 366 15.46 -0.52 -23.76
N TYR A 367 14.94 -0.57 -22.54
CA TYR A 367 14.45 0.62 -21.85
C TYR A 367 15.24 0.78 -20.55
N ARG A 368 16.09 1.81 -20.52
CA ARG A 368 16.74 2.29 -19.29
C ARG A 368 15.68 2.95 -18.42
N TRP A 369 15.49 2.43 -17.22
CA TRP A 369 14.72 3.05 -16.15
C TRP A 369 15.36 4.38 -15.70
N PRO A 370 14.59 5.45 -15.40
CA PRO A 370 15.13 6.58 -14.66
C PRO A 370 15.33 6.19 -13.19
N ALA A 371 16.38 6.69 -12.53
CA ALA A 371 16.74 6.32 -11.16
C ALA A 371 15.70 6.78 -10.12
N TRP A 372 15.28 5.88 -9.23
CA TRP A 372 14.27 6.13 -8.18
C TRP A 372 14.64 7.31 -7.26
N ALA A 373 15.93 7.62 -7.14
CA ALA A 373 16.46 8.77 -6.40
C ALA A 373 16.00 10.14 -6.97
N ALA A 374 15.64 10.23 -8.25
CA ALA A 374 15.13 11.47 -8.85
C ALA A 374 13.65 11.74 -8.51
N ILE A 375 12.89 10.71 -8.13
CA ILE A 375 11.47 10.82 -7.72
C ILE A 375 11.36 11.26 -6.25
N ALA A 376 12.33 10.88 -5.41
CA ALA A 376 12.37 11.23 -3.99
C ALA A 376 12.77 12.69 -3.71
N ALA A 377 13.22 13.45 -4.72
CA ALA A 377 13.83 14.77 -4.55
C ALA A 377 12.86 15.97 -4.76
N GLU A 378 11.55 15.75 -4.90
CA GLU A 378 10.61 16.86 -5.13
C GLU A 378 10.05 17.51 -3.84
N PRO A 379 10.01 18.86 -3.73
CA PRO A 379 9.94 19.52 -2.42
C PRO A 379 8.56 19.58 -1.74
N GLU A 380 7.47 19.16 -2.39
CA GLU A 380 6.13 19.23 -1.78
C GLU A 380 5.27 17.97 -2.08
N ALA A 381 5.21 17.06 -1.11
CA ALA A 381 4.08 16.16 -0.82
C ALA A 381 3.52 15.25 -1.96
N GLN A 382 4.33 14.74 -2.90
CA GLN A 382 3.86 13.81 -3.94
C GLN A 382 3.39 12.43 -3.43
N TRP A 383 4.00 11.86 -2.37
CA TRP A 383 3.68 10.50 -1.91
C TRP A 383 2.33 10.38 -1.18
N ARG A 384 1.85 11.46 -0.53
CA ARG A 384 0.57 11.47 0.22
C ARG A 384 -0.65 11.26 -0.68
N ARG A 385 -0.61 11.72 -1.93
CA ARG A 385 -1.75 11.63 -2.88
C ARG A 385 -1.72 10.39 -3.76
N GLN A 386 -0.54 9.83 -4.02
CA GLN A 386 -0.41 8.49 -4.62
C GLN A 386 -0.89 7.40 -3.64
N TYR A 387 -0.61 7.59 -2.34
CA TYR A 387 -1.19 6.83 -1.23
C TYR A 387 -2.72 6.97 -1.16
N GLU A 388 -3.24 8.20 -1.26
CA GLU A 388 -4.69 8.47 -1.32
C GLU A 388 -5.33 7.71 -2.49
N LEU A 389 -4.76 7.75 -3.71
CA LEU A 389 -5.30 6.98 -4.84
C LEU A 389 -5.35 5.47 -4.55
N LEU A 390 -4.30 4.86 -4.03
CA LEU A 390 -4.25 3.42 -3.77
C LEU A 390 -5.20 3.01 -2.63
N SER A 391 -5.22 3.77 -1.53
CA SER A 391 -6.15 3.56 -0.41
C SER A 391 -7.61 3.74 -0.83
N LEU A 392 -7.90 4.73 -1.68
CA LEU A 392 -9.23 4.91 -2.24
C LEU A 392 -9.61 3.72 -3.14
N ARG A 393 -8.68 3.15 -3.93
CA ARG A 393 -8.98 2.01 -4.80
C ARG A 393 -9.22 0.70 -4.06
N GLU A 394 -8.51 0.46 -2.96
CA GLU A 394 -8.81 -0.67 -2.07
C GLU A 394 -10.21 -0.55 -1.47
N ALA A 395 -10.62 0.67 -1.10
CA ALA A 395 -11.94 0.93 -0.57
C ALA A 395 -13.06 0.77 -1.62
N GLU A 396 -12.84 1.15 -2.88
CA GLU A 396 -13.91 1.25 -3.90
C GLU A 396 -14.58 -0.09 -4.24
N ALA A 397 -13.88 -1.21 -4.11
CA ALA A 397 -14.40 -2.54 -4.45
C ALA A 397 -15.58 -2.97 -3.57
N GLY A 398 -15.61 -2.53 -2.30
CA GLY A 398 -16.70 -2.80 -1.37
C GLY A 398 -17.90 -1.85 -1.52
N CYS A 399 -17.85 -0.90 -2.45
CA CYS A 399 -18.80 0.21 -2.57
C CYS A 399 -19.75 0.09 -3.76
N LEU A 400 -19.57 -0.94 -4.60
CA LEU A 400 -20.26 -1.06 -5.87
C LEU A 400 -21.66 -1.64 -5.69
N PRO A 401 -22.71 -0.95 -6.17
CA PRO A 401 -24.05 -1.51 -6.17
C PRO A 401 -24.13 -2.66 -7.17
N SER A 402 -24.91 -3.70 -6.84
CA SER A 402 -25.23 -4.75 -7.80
C SER A 402 -26.36 -4.30 -8.72
N VAL A 403 -26.03 -3.90 -9.94
CA VAL A 403 -27.02 -3.51 -10.98
C VAL A 403 -28.08 -4.59 -11.19
N ALA A 404 -27.68 -5.87 -11.17
CA ALA A 404 -28.61 -6.99 -11.29
C ALA A 404 -29.51 -7.17 -10.07
N ALA A 405 -29.06 -6.81 -8.86
CA ALA A 405 -29.90 -6.82 -7.68
C ALA A 405 -30.89 -5.64 -7.68
N VAL A 406 -30.43 -4.43 -8.04
CA VAL A 406 -31.32 -3.25 -8.21
C VAL A 406 -32.46 -3.57 -9.19
N ARG A 407 -32.13 -4.11 -10.38
CA ARG A 407 -33.13 -4.52 -11.39
C ARG A 407 -34.10 -5.59 -10.91
N ARG A 408 -33.68 -6.46 -9.98
CA ARG A 408 -34.54 -7.52 -9.41
C ARG A 408 -35.43 -7.01 -8.29
N ALA A 409 -34.91 -6.11 -7.45
CA ALA A 409 -35.63 -5.57 -6.31
C ALA A 409 -36.72 -4.57 -6.73
N GLN A 410 -36.45 -3.76 -7.75
CA GLN A 410 -37.35 -2.68 -8.15
C GLN A 410 -38.41 -3.12 -9.15
N GLN A 411 -39.68 -3.01 -8.76
CA GLN A 411 -40.84 -3.27 -9.64
C GLN A 411 -41.52 -1.97 -10.11
N SER A 412 -41.63 -0.97 -9.23
CA SER A 412 -42.31 0.30 -9.51
C SER A 412 -41.36 1.40 -10.05
N VAL A 413 -40.08 1.32 -9.72
CA VAL A 413 -39.06 2.28 -10.16
C VAL A 413 -38.31 1.71 -11.36
N THR A 414 -38.23 2.50 -12.43
CA THR A 414 -37.49 2.14 -13.66
C THR A 414 -36.15 2.87 -13.67
N GLU A 415 -35.20 2.41 -14.50
CA GLU A 415 -33.94 3.13 -14.72
C GLU A 415 -34.18 4.56 -15.23
N ARG A 416 -35.28 4.80 -15.97
CA ARG A 416 -35.69 6.14 -16.40
C ARG A 416 -36.10 7.01 -15.22
N HIS A 417 -36.89 6.49 -14.27
CA HIS A 417 -37.25 7.24 -13.06
C HIS A 417 -35.99 7.61 -12.26
N ARG A 418 -35.06 6.66 -12.10
CA ARG A 418 -33.76 6.89 -11.45
C ARG A 418 -32.96 7.99 -12.15
N ALA A 419 -32.84 7.94 -13.47
CA ALA A 419 -32.11 8.95 -14.24
C ALA A 419 -32.70 10.35 -14.03
N ILE A 420 -34.03 10.51 -14.08
CA ILE A 420 -34.71 11.80 -13.84
C ILE A 420 -34.43 12.31 -12.42
N LEU A 421 -34.47 11.43 -11.41
CA LEU A 421 -34.17 11.82 -10.04
C LEU A 421 -32.70 12.24 -9.88
N THR A 422 -31.75 11.46 -10.43
CA THR A 422 -30.33 11.77 -10.37
C THR A 422 -29.98 13.06 -11.10
N GLU A 423 -30.60 13.32 -12.25
CA GLU A 423 -30.52 14.59 -12.98
C GLU A 423 -30.93 15.76 -12.11
N TRP A 424 -32.10 15.69 -11.48
CA TRP A 424 -32.58 16.70 -10.56
C TRP A 424 -31.66 16.87 -9.34
N LEU A 425 -31.10 15.78 -8.79
CA LEU A 425 -30.12 15.89 -7.70
C LEU A 425 -28.83 16.60 -8.14
N CYS A 426 -28.39 16.43 -9.39
CA CYS A 426 -27.28 17.20 -9.94
C CYS A 426 -27.63 18.69 -10.03
N GLU A 427 -28.83 19.04 -10.50
CA GLU A 427 -29.34 20.43 -10.52
C GLU A 427 -29.32 21.07 -9.13
N VAL A 428 -29.93 20.40 -8.15
CA VAL A 428 -29.94 20.86 -6.75
C VAL A 428 -28.52 21.05 -6.23
N SER A 429 -27.60 20.13 -6.56
CA SER A 429 -26.21 20.25 -6.11
C SER A 429 -25.50 21.48 -6.67
N PHE A 430 -25.87 21.92 -7.87
CA PHE A 430 -25.34 23.13 -8.48
C PHE A 430 -25.96 24.39 -7.89
N ASP A 431 -27.29 24.45 -7.77
CA ASP A 431 -27.99 25.60 -7.22
C ASP A 431 -27.57 25.91 -5.77
N TRP A 432 -27.19 24.88 -5.02
CA TRP A 432 -26.73 25.00 -3.63
C TRP A 432 -25.21 25.17 -3.48
N ASP A 433 -24.49 25.23 -4.60
CA ASP A 433 -23.03 25.30 -4.67
C ASP A 433 -22.36 24.22 -3.78
N LEU A 434 -22.80 22.98 -3.97
CA LEU A 434 -22.26 21.83 -3.22
C LEU A 434 -20.96 21.35 -3.86
N ASP A 435 -20.01 20.88 -3.04
CA ASP A 435 -18.86 20.15 -3.57
C ASP A 435 -19.39 18.94 -4.37
N SER A 436 -19.01 18.87 -5.64
CA SER A 436 -19.47 17.82 -6.57
C SER A 436 -19.30 16.39 -6.05
N THR A 437 -18.43 16.11 -5.07
CA THR A 437 -18.35 14.79 -4.43
C THR A 437 -19.61 14.38 -3.66
N ILE A 438 -20.44 15.35 -3.24
CA ILE A 438 -21.66 15.13 -2.46
C ILE A 438 -22.74 14.45 -3.29
N VAL A 439 -23.00 14.92 -4.52
CA VAL A 439 -24.04 14.30 -5.38
C VAL A 439 -23.65 12.87 -5.78
N PHE A 440 -22.36 12.59 -6.02
CA PHE A 440 -21.89 11.23 -6.28
C PHE A 440 -22.14 10.31 -5.07
N LYS A 441 -21.96 10.82 -3.85
CA LYS A 441 -22.25 10.06 -2.63
C LYS A 441 -23.77 9.85 -2.44
N ALA A 442 -24.58 10.87 -2.72
CA ALA A 442 -26.04 10.78 -2.65
C ALA A 442 -26.59 9.71 -3.60
N VAL A 443 -26.07 9.65 -4.83
CA VAL A 443 -26.46 8.63 -5.82
C VAL A 443 -26.00 7.23 -5.38
N ALA A 444 -24.81 7.09 -4.80
CA ALA A 444 -24.38 5.81 -4.24
C ALA A 444 -25.29 5.33 -3.10
N TYR A 445 -25.79 6.24 -2.26
CA TYR A 445 -26.76 5.90 -1.21
C TYR A 445 -28.12 5.50 -1.80
N LEU A 446 -28.57 6.19 -2.84
CA LEU A 446 -29.78 5.86 -3.59
C LEU A 446 -29.68 4.46 -4.19
N ASP A 447 -28.58 4.14 -4.86
CA ASP A 447 -28.38 2.83 -5.48
C ASP A 447 -28.29 1.70 -4.48
N HIS A 448 -27.58 1.92 -3.36
CA HIS A 448 -27.53 0.96 -2.26
C HIS A 448 -28.91 0.73 -1.65
N PHE A 449 -29.74 1.77 -1.51
CA PHE A 449 -31.11 1.61 -1.07
C PHE A 449 -31.93 0.80 -2.08
N LEU A 450 -31.85 1.13 -3.37
CA LEU A 450 -32.57 0.44 -4.44
C LEU A 450 -32.13 -1.01 -4.63
N GLU A 451 -30.92 -1.36 -4.22
CA GLU A 451 -30.46 -2.75 -4.18
C GLU A 451 -31.17 -3.56 -3.08
N GLN A 452 -31.46 -2.95 -1.94
CA GLN A 452 -31.90 -3.64 -0.72
C GLN A 452 -33.41 -3.54 -0.47
N GLN A 453 -34.05 -2.43 -0.86
CA GLN A 453 -35.41 -2.09 -0.48
C GLN A 453 -36.27 -1.77 -1.72
N PRO A 454 -37.39 -2.48 -1.96
CA PRO A 454 -38.30 -2.14 -3.04
C PRO A 454 -39.01 -0.80 -2.74
N VAL A 455 -39.05 0.10 -3.72
CA VAL A 455 -39.82 1.34 -3.60
C VAL A 455 -41.29 1.05 -3.92
N GLU A 456 -42.15 1.09 -2.89
CA GLU A 456 -43.58 0.75 -3.03
C GLU A 456 -44.36 1.79 -3.85
N ALA A 457 -44.12 3.08 -3.59
CA ALA A 457 -44.84 4.19 -4.21
C ALA A 457 -43.88 5.13 -4.93
N LEU A 458 -44.03 5.24 -6.26
CA LEU A 458 -43.23 6.15 -7.10
C LEU A 458 -43.36 7.62 -6.65
N SER A 459 -44.51 8.00 -6.08
CA SER A 459 -44.75 9.34 -5.54
C SER A 459 -43.83 9.71 -4.38
N ARG A 460 -43.18 8.75 -3.71
CA ARG A 460 -42.21 9.01 -2.63
C ARG A 460 -40.76 8.94 -3.09
N PHE A 461 -40.51 8.68 -4.38
CA PHE A 461 -39.16 8.48 -4.89
C PHE A 461 -38.30 9.75 -4.83
N GLN A 462 -38.90 10.92 -5.02
CA GLN A 462 -38.19 12.20 -4.87
C GLN A 462 -37.81 12.47 -3.40
N LEU A 463 -38.68 12.13 -2.43
CA LEU A 463 -38.38 12.21 -1.00
C LEU A 463 -37.18 11.32 -0.63
N LEU A 464 -37.11 10.11 -1.20
CA LEU A 464 -35.95 9.22 -1.04
C LEU A 464 -34.67 9.89 -1.55
N GLY A 465 -34.70 10.52 -2.73
CA GLY A 465 -33.56 11.26 -3.28
C GLY A 465 -33.10 12.41 -2.38
N LEU A 466 -34.04 13.20 -1.84
CA LEU A 466 -33.77 14.27 -0.88
C LEU A 466 -33.12 13.74 0.41
N ALA A 467 -33.64 12.62 0.93
CA ALA A 467 -33.10 11.96 2.10
C ALA A 467 -31.67 11.45 1.87
N CYS A 468 -31.38 10.85 0.72
CA CYS A 468 -30.03 10.44 0.33
C CYS A 468 -29.07 11.62 0.23
N LEU A 469 -29.50 12.73 -0.41
CA LEU A 469 -28.69 13.95 -0.50
C LEU A 469 -28.39 14.53 0.87
N ARG A 470 -29.40 14.64 1.73
CA ARG A 470 -29.24 15.15 3.09
C ARG A 470 -28.32 14.28 3.94
N ALA A 471 -28.47 12.95 3.87
CA ALA A 471 -27.57 12.01 4.55
C ALA A 471 -26.12 12.15 4.05
N ALA A 472 -25.92 12.24 2.72
CA ALA A 472 -24.61 12.42 2.12
C ALA A 472 -23.93 13.74 2.55
N MET A 473 -24.69 14.84 2.60
CA MET A 473 -24.22 16.13 3.14
C MET A 473 -23.83 16.02 4.62
N GLY A 474 -24.64 15.31 5.42
CA GLY A 474 -24.36 15.06 6.83
C GLY A 474 -23.06 14.27 7.06
N ASP A 475 -22.81 13.26 6.23
CA ASP A 475 -21.59 12.44 6.30
C ASP A 475 -20.35 13.14 5.70
N ALA A 476 -20.53 14.17 4.87
CA ALA A 476 -19.45 14.95 4.26
C ALA A 476 -19.04 16.19 5.10
N ARG A 477 -19.62 16.38 6.29
CA ARG A 477 -19.33 17.52 7.16
C ARG A 477 -17.84 17.61 7.52
N LYS A 478 -17.26 18.79 7.32
CA LYS A 478 -15.90 19.11 7.80
C LYS A 478 -15.99 19.81 9.15
N PRO A 479 -15.12 19.47 10.13
CA PRO A 479 -15.10 20.15 11.43
C PRO A 479 -14.95 21.67 11.34
N SER A 480 -14.27 22.16 10.30
CA SER A 480 -14.03 23.58 10.06
C SER A 480 -15.23 24.35 9.48
N GLN A 481 -16.34 23.69 9.11
CA GLN A 481 -17.49 24.31 8.44
C GLN A 481 -18.84 23.89 9.07
N LEU A 482 -18.83 23.44 10.33
CA LEU A 482 -20.01 22.86 10.98
C LEU A 482 -21.20 23.83 11.04
N GLU A 483 -21.01 25.08 11.47
CA GLU A 483 -22.10 26.05 11.61
C GLU A 483 -22.82 26.40 10.28
N GLU A 484 -22.06 26.52 9.19
CA GLU A 484 -22.62 26.79 7.87
C GLU A 484 -23.38 25.57 7.31
N MET A 485 -22.78 24.39 7.46
CA MET A 485 -23.39 23.14 7.01
C MET A 485 -24.62 22.77 7.82
N GLU A 486 -24.65 23.04 9.12
CA GLU A 486 -25.82 22.82 9.97
C GLU A 486 -27.04 23.62 9.51
N LYS A 487 -26.84 24.86 9.03
CA LYS A 487 -27.92 25.67 8.44
C LYS A 487 -28.41 25.07 7.12
N LYS A 488 -27.51 24.62 6.25
CA LYS A 488 -27.88 23.96 4.97
C LYS A 488 -28.60 22.63 5.21
N LEU A 489 -28.27 21.91 6.30
CA LEU A 489 -28.83 20.61 6.66
C LEU A 489 -30.23 20.65 7.32
N ASP A 490 -30.80 21.83 7.58
CA ASP A 490 -32.18 21.93 8.09
C ASP A 490 -33.14 21.25 7.12
N ALA A 491 -33.92 20.29 7.61
CA ALA A 491 -34.89 19.53 6.82
C ALA A 491 -35.93 20.43 6.13
N LYS A 492 -36.16 21.64 6.65
CA LYS A 492 -37.02 22.65 6.00
C LYS A 492 -36.49 23.11 4.64
N ASN A 493 -35.17 23.17 4.45
CA ASN A 493 -34.60 23.57 3.16
C ASN A 493 -34.88 22.52 2.07
N PHE A 494 -34.87 21.24 2.45
CA PHE A 494 -35.17 20.11 1.58
C PHE A 494 -36.67 19.97 1.30
N ALA A 495 -37.52 20.31 2.28
CA ALA A 495 -38.96 20.45 2.03
C ALA A 495 -39.25 21.57 1.02
N TYR A 496 -38.62 22.73 1.22
CA TYR A 496 -38.78 23.90 0.36
C TYR A 496 -38.39 23.63 -1.10
N ILE A 497 -37.26 22.95 -1.36
CA ILE A 497 -36.84 22.65 -2.74
C ILE A 497 -37.72 21.61 -3.44
N SER A 498 -38.60 20.93 -2.69
CA SER A 498 -39.64 20.08 -3.26
C SER A 498 -40.95 20.82 -3.51
N ASP A 499 -40.93 22.16 -3.51
CA ASP A 499 -42.12 23.03 -3.51
C ASP A 499 -43.12 22.66 -2.40
N ASP A 500 -42.59 22.33 -1.21
CA ASP A 500 -43.35 21.86 -0.04
C ASP A 500 -44.25 20.63 -0.31
N THR A 501 -43.89 19.81 -1.32
CA THR A 501 -44.55 18.52 -1.58
C THR A 501 -44.42 17.57 -0.38
N TYR A 502 -43.32 17.69 0.37
CA TYR A 502 -43.07 16.93 1.60
C TYR A 502 -42.83 17.87 2.79
N THR A 503 -43.24 17.44 3.97
CA THR A 503 -42.97 18.16 5.21
C THR A 503 -41.54 17.92 5.70
N ALA A 504 -40.99 18.87 6.47
CA ALA A 504 -39.67 18.71 7.10
C ALA A 504 -39.58 17.45 7.99
N SER A 505 -40.69 17.03 8.60
CA SER A 505 -40.74 15.80 9.40
C SER A 505 -40.62 14.54 8.54
N GLU A 506 -41.19 14.52 7.34
CA GLU A 506 -41.06 13.40 6.41
C GLU A 506 -39.64 13.29 5.87
N VAL A 507 -39.03 14.43 5.52
CA VAL A 507 -37.61 14.46 5.11
C VAL A 507 -36.69 13.96 6.23
N GLU A 508 -36.89 14.41 7.46
CA GLU A 508 -36.09 13.97 8.60
C GLU A 508 -36.23 12.47 8.86
N ALA A 509 -37.47 11.97 8.90
CA ALA A 509 -37.74 10.55 9.12
C ALA A 509 -37.11 9.67 8.03
N GLU A 510 -37.28 10.03 6.76
CA GLU A 510 -36.68 9.28 5.65
C GLU A 510 -35.14 9.36 5.68
N THR A 511 -34.56 10.52 6.04
CA THR A 511 -33.10 10.66 6.19
C THR A 511 -32.55 9.73 7.28
N GLN A 512 -33.25 9.57 8.39
CA GLN A 512 -32.84 8.67 9.47
C GLN A 512 -32.86 7.21 9.02
N VAL A 513 -33.85 6.81 8.20
CA VAL A 513 -33.89 5.48 7.58
C VAL A 513 -32.67 5.26 6.70
N ILE A 514 -32.34 6.22 5.83
CA ILE A 514 -31.15 6.12 4.96
C ILE A 514 -29.87 6.06 5.77
N ALA A 515 -29.72 6.91 6.79
CA ALA A 515 -28.52 6.94 7.63
C ALA A 515 -28.28 5.62 8.39
N ALA A 516 -29.35 4.88 8.71
CA ALA A 516 -29.32 3.58 9.35
C ALA A 516 -29.05 2.41 8.37
N LEU A 517 -29.56 2.50 7.14
CA LEU A 517 -29.39 1.45 6.11
C LEU A 517 -28.05 1.52 5.39
N VAL A 518 -27.47 2.72 5.26
CA VAL A 518 -26.18 2.92 4.60
C VAL A 518 -25.04 2.41 5.52
N PRO A 519 -24.25 1.41 5.08
CA PRO A 519 -23.20 0.84 5.92
C PRO A 519 -22.02 1.79 6.08
N GLN A 520 -21.27 1.63 7.17
CA GLN A 520 -20.18 2.53 7.53
C GLN A 520 -19.06 2.60 6.48
N HIS A 521 -18.82 1.52 5.73
CA HIS A 521 -17.86 1.52 4.63
C HIS A 521 -18.36 2.41 3.48
N LEU A 522 -19.64 2.35 3.10
CA LEU A 522 -20.23 3.18 2.04
C LEU A 522 -20.14 4.68 2.35
N LYS A 523 -20.26 5.07 3.63
CA LYS A 523 -20.09 6.47 4.06
C LYS A 523 -18.69 7.02 3.80
N ARG A 524 -17.68 6.14 3.78
CA ARG A 524 -16.26 6.47 3.56
C ARG A 524 -15.78 6.13 2.16
N CYS A 525 -16.68 5.63 1.29
CA CYS A 525 -16.31 5.19 -0.04
C CYS A 525 -15.83 6.35 -0.92
N PRO A 526 -14.76 6.14 -1.70
CA PRO A 526 -14.37 7.07 -2.75
C PRO A 526 -15.43 7.14 -3.84
N ASN A 527 -15.48 8.28 -4.52
CA ASN A 527 -16.27 8.44 -5.74
C ASN A 527 -15.41 8.88 -6.92
N ALA A 528 -15.98 8.83 -8.13
CA ALA A 528 -15.28 9.08 -9.37
C ALA A 528 -14.70 10.50 -9.44
N LYS A 529 -15.35 11.49 -8.80
CA LYS A 529 -14.84 12.86 -8.75
C LYS A 529 -13.54 12.96 -7.93
N MET A 530 -13.42 12.22 -6.83
CA MET A 530 -12.19 12.14 -6.05
C MET A 530 -11.04 11.55 -6.88
N PHE A 531 -11.32 10.47 -7.63
CA PHE A 531 -10.34 9.85 -8.52
C PHE A 531 -9.92 10.78 -9.67
N LEU A 532 -10.87 11.50 -10.27
CA LEU A 532 -10.57 12.47 -11.33
C LEU A 532 -9.61 13.56 -10.86
N ARG A 533 -9.81 14.08 -9.63
CA ARG A 533 -8.88 15.06 -9.01
C ARG A 533 -7.47 14.50 -8.91
N SER A 534 -7.33 13.24 -8.50
CA SER A 534 -6.03 12.56 -8.40
C SER A 534 -5.36 12.38 -9.76
N PHE A 535 -6.11 11.93 -10.78
CA PHE A 535 -5.57 11.78 -12.13
C PHE A 535 -5.18 13.10 -12.77
N TRP A 536 -5.99 14.15 -12.60
CA TRP A 536 -5.70 15.51 -13.07
C TRP A 536 -4.41 16.06 -12.46
N TYR A 537 -4.27 15.93 -11.14
CA TYR A 537 -3.05 16.35 -10.45
C TYR A 537 -1.82 15.57 -10.94
N ARG A 538 -1.96 14.28 -11.23
CA ARG A 538 -0.85 13.50 -11.79
C ARG A 538 -0.49 13.94 -13.21
N ALA A 539 -1.50 14.23 -14.04
CA ALA A 539 -1.29 14.74 -15.39
C ALA A 539 -0.51 16.06 -15.38
N THR A 540 -0.87 16.97 -14.46
CA THR A 540 -0.17 18.27 -14.31
C THR A 540 1.28 18.11 -13.84
N LEU A 541 1.52 17.30 -12.81
CA LEU A 541 2.87 17.01 -12.33
C LEU A 541 3.79 16.38 -13.40
N ARG A 542 3.22 15.54 -14.26
CA ARG A 542 3.96 14.86 -15.32
C ARG A 542 3.98 15.65 -16.63
N GLN A 543 3.53 16.90 -16.60
CA GLN A 543 3.51 17.81 -17.74
C GLN A 543 2.74 17.23 -18.94
N VAL A 544 1.74 16.39 -18.67
CA VAL A 544 0.76 15.94 -19.68
C VAL A 544 -0.22 17.09 -19.97
N VAL A 545 -0.59 17.83 -18.94
CA VAL A 545 -1.41 19.04 -19.00
C VAL A 545 -0.79 20.14 -18.13
N HIS A 546 -1.12 21.39 -18.39
CA HIS A 546 -0.82 22.51 -17.52
C HIS A 546 -2.01 22.78 -16.57
N ALA A 547 -1.75 23.44 -15.44
CA ALA A 547 -2.75 23.62 -14.37
C ALA A 547 -3.94 24.51 -14.78
N ASP A 548 -3.71 25.37 -15.77
CA ASP A 548 -4.59 26.33 -16.41
C ASP A 548 -5.40 25.73 -17.59
N GLU A 549 -5.07 24.53 -18.06
CA GLU A 549 -5.85 23.76 -19.07
C GLU A 549 -7.14 23.15 -18.49
N MET A 550 -7.83 23.89 -17.60
CA MET A 550 -8.99 23.44 -16.84
C MET A 550 -10.19 23.05 -17.70
N HIS A 551 -10.21 23.42 -18.98
CA HIS A 551 -11.21 22.99 -19.96
C HIS A 551 -11.25 21.44 -20.06
N ILE A 552 -10.11 20.76 -19.93
CA ILE A 552 -10.00 19.29 -19.92
C ILE A 552 -10.62 18.69 -18.66
N TYR A 553 -10.25 19.20 -17.49
CA TYR A 553 -10.83 18.74 -16.22
C TYR A 553 -12.35 18.96 -16.17
N THR A 554 -12.82 20.07 -16.74
CA THR A 554 -14.23 20.44 -16.79
C THR A 554 -15.02 19.49 -17.69
N LEU A 555 -14.51 19.18 -18.89
CA LEU A 555 -15.15 18.20 -19.77
C LEU A 555 -15.17 16.79 -19.14
N ALA A 556 -14.06 16.32 -18.55
CA ALA A 556 -14.03 15.05 -17.84
C ALA A 556 -15.04 14.99 -16.67
N SER A 557 -15.21 16.10 -15.95
CA SER A 557 -16.17 16.22 -14.85
C SER A 557 -17.62 16.13 -15.32
N PHE A 558 -17.93 16.76 -16.45
CA PHE A 558 -19.25 16.69 -17.07
C PHE A 558 -19.59 15.26 -17.52
N LEU A 559 -18.65 14.57 -18.17
CA LEU A 559 -18.82 13.16 -18.56
C LEU A 559 -19.12 12.24 -17.36
N LEU A 560 -18.46 12.48 -16.22
CA LEU A 560 -18.74 11.73 -15.00
C LEU A 560 -20.14 11.99 -14.41
N GLN A 561 -20.69 13.20 -14.57
CA GLN A 561 -22.06 13.46 -14.15
C GLN A 561 -23.08 12.82 -15.08
N LEU A 562 -22.83 12.79 -16.40
CA LEU A 562 -23.65 11.99 -17.31
C LEU A 562 -23.65 10.51 -16.93
N ALA A 563 -22.51 9.99 -16.49
CA ALA A 563 -22.41 8.62 -16.01
C ALA A 563 -23.27 8.33 -14.78
N LEU A 564 -23.56 9.32 -13.91
CA LEU A 564 -24.44 9.11 -12.76
C LEU A 564 -25.88 8.79 -13.17
N LEU A 565 -26.33 9.29 -14.32
CA LEU A 565 -27.67 9.03 -14.85
C LEU A 565 -27.86 7.57 -15.27
N ASP A 566 -26.78 6.88 -15.60
CA ASP A 566 -26.78 5.52 -16.13
C ASP A 566 -26.50 4.49 -15.04
N LEU A 567 -27.45 3.59 -14.77
CA LEU A 567 -27.30 2.59 -13.72
C LEU A 567 -26.16 1.61 -14.01
N GLU A 568 -25.92 1.27 -15.28
CA GLU A 568 -24.79 0.42 -15.68
C GLU A 568 -23.45 1.05 -15.28
N CYS A 569 -23.29 2.36 -15.51
CA CYS A 569 -22.11 3.11 -15.07
C CYS A 569 -21.91 3.11 -13.55
N SER A 570 -23.00 3.13 -12.76
CA SER A 570 -22.91 3.02 -11.30
C SER A 570 -22.39 1.66 -10.83
N GLY A 571 -22.51 0.62 -11.64
CA GLY A 571 -21.91 -0.71 -11.38
C GLY A 571 -20.41 -0.81 -11.71
N HIS A 572 -19.81 0.22 -12.31
CA HIS A 572 -18.37 0.25 -12.61
C HIS A 572 -17.56 0.89 -11.48
N ALA A 573 -16.30 0.47 -11.35
CA ALA A 573 -15.34 1.09 -10.43
C ALA A 573 -15.29 2.62 -10.65
N PRO A 574 -15.47 3.44 -9.60
CA PRO A 574 -15.38 4.88 -9.73
C PRO A 574 -14.04 5.37 -10.32
N SER A 575 -12.94 4.68 -10.04
CA SER A 575 -11.63 4.99 -10.62
C SER A 575 -11.53 4.68 -12.12
N LEU A 576 -12.20 3.62 -12.60
CA LEU A 576 -12.29 3.30 -14.03
C LEU A 576 -13.06 4.39 -14.77
N MET A 577 -14.22 4.80 -14.23
CA MET A 577 -15.02 5.86 -14.84
C MET A 577 -14.26 7.18 -14.89
N ALA A 578 -13.52 7.53 -13.83
CA ALA A 578 -12.70 8.73 -13.79
C ALA A 578 -11.53 8.70 -14.81
N ALA A 579 -10.84 7.57 -14.93
CA ALA A 579 -9.77 7.39 -15.91
C ALA A 579 -10.29 7.46 -17.35
N ALA A 580 -11.42 6.80 -17.62
CA ALA A 580 -12.07 6.83 -18.93
C ALA A 580 -12.54 8.26 -19.30
N ALA A 581 -13.17 8.98 -18.37
CA ALA A 581 -13.60 10.36 -18.59
C ALA A 581 -12.42 11.31 -18.86
N LEU A 582 -11.34 11.20 -18.09
CA LEU A 582 -10.14 11.99 -18.34
C LEU A 582 -9.50 11.62 -19.69
N SER A 583 -9.48 10.33 -20.04
CA SER A 583 -8.94 9.86 -21.32
C SER A 583 -9.71 10.42 -22.52
N VAL A 584 -11.04 10.37 -22.50
CA VAL A 584 -11.88 10.99 -23.54
C VAL A 584 -11.59 12.49 -23.62
N SER A 585 -11.48 13.15 -22.47
CA SER A 585 -11.21 14.58 -22.46
C SER A 585 -9.82 14.94 -22.99
N LEU A 586 -8.78 14.14 -22.74
CA LEU A 586 -7.45 14.36 -23.30
C LEU A 586 -7.47 14.23 -24.83
N GLU A 587 -8.14 13.20 -25.36
CA GLU A 587 -8.29 13.01 -26.82
C GLU A 587 -9.05 14.15 -27.48
N ALA A 588 -10.09 14.66 -26.83
CA ALA A 588 -10.89 15.77 -27.34
C ALA A 588 -10.07 17.06 -27.54
N PHE A 589 -8.92 17.19 -26.86
CA PHE A 589 -8.00 18.33 -26.97
C PHE A 589 -6.64 17.91 -27.52
N ASP A 590 -6.62 16.93 -28.42
CA ASP A 590 -5.45 16.51 -29.20
C ASP A 590 -4.23 16.06 -28.36
N LYS A 591 -4.45 15.66 -27.11
CA LYS A 591 -3.43 15.08 -26.23
C LYS A 591 -3.41 13.56 -26.36
N GLU A 592 -2.32 12.95 -25.88
CA GLU A 592 -2.25 11.49 -25.79
C GLU A 592 -3.40 10.98 -24.92
N SER A 593 -4.18 10.05 -25.46
CA SER A 593 -5.42 9.52 -24.86
C SER A 593 -5.29 9.08 -23.41
N TRP A 594 -4.25 8.31 -23.12
CA TRP A 594 -3.97 7.80 -21.80
C TRP A 594 -2.47 7.52 -21.69
N PRO A 595 -1.66 8.55 -21.41
CA PRO A 595 -0.20 8.47 -21.48
C PRO A 595 0.36 7.51 -20.45
N ALA A 596 1.57 6.99 -20.72
CA ALA A 596 2.26 6.06 -19.83
C ALA A 596 2.36 6.56 -18.38
N ALA A 597 2.50 7.88 -18.18
CA ALA A 597 2.51 8.51 -16.87
C ALA A 597 1.22 8.32 -16.06
N LEU A 598 0.06 8.31 -16.72
CA LEU A 598 -1.24 8.05 -16.13
C LEU A 598 -1.55 6.55 -16.05
N GLN A 599 -1.08 5.74 -17.01
CA GLN A 599 -1.13 4.27 -16.93
C GLN A 599 -0.39 3.76 -15.68
N GLN A 600 0.82 4.28 -15.44
CA GLN A 600 1.64 3.91 -14.28
C GLN A 600 1.00 4.31 -12.94
N PHE A 601 0.20 5.38 -12.93
CA PHE A 601 -0.45 5.88 -11.71
C PHE A 601 -1.83 5.26 -11.48
N GLY A 602 -2.63 5.14 -12.54
CA GLY A 602 -3.99 4.60 -12.52
C GLY A 602 -4.11 3.11 -12.77
N SER A 603 -3.03 2.42 -13.14
CA SER A 603 -3.01 0.97 -13.41
C SER A 603 -4.11 0.49 -14.37
N TYR A 604 -4.50 1.35 -15.32
CA TYR A 604 -5.39 1.02 -16.43
C TYR A 604 -4.60 1.14 -17.72
N LEU A 605 -4.69 0.14 -18.58
CA LEU A 605 -4.24 0.23 -19.96
C LEU A 605 -5.31 0.93 -20.82
N PRO A 606 -4.93 1.51 -21.96
CA PRO A 606 -5.91 2.10 -22.90
C PRO A 606 -7.03 1.13 -23.29
N SER A 607 -6.75 -0.18 -23.37
CA SER A 607 -7.72 -1.23 -23.65
C SER A 607 -8.78 -1.39 -22.55
N ASP A 608 -8.41 -1.17 -21.29
CA ASP A 608 -9.31 -1.32 -20.15
C ASP A 608 -10.35 -0.20 -20.12
N LEU A 609 -9.94 0.98 -20.59
CA LEU A 609 -10.79 2.15 -20.67
C LEU A 609 -11.79 2.08 -21.84
N ALA A 610 -11.50 1.28 -22.88
CA ALA A 610 -12.20 1.35 -24.16
C ALA A 610 -13.74 1.24 -24.04
N ALA A 611 -14.25 0.29 -23.24
CA ALA A 611 -15.68 0.10 -23.06
C ALA A 611 -16.32 1.27 -22.29
N ALA A 612 -15.71 1.68 -21.18
CA ALA A 612 -16.19 2.81 -20.39
C ALA A 612 -16.14 4.12 -21.19
N LYS A 613 -15.08 4.35 -21.98
CA LYS A 613 -14.97 5.49 -22.90
C LYS A 613 -16.10 5.49 -23.93
N ALA A 614 -16.35 4.35 -24.57
CA ALA A 614 -17.42 4.22 -25.55
C ALA A 614 -18.78 4.57 -24.93
N ARG A 615 -19.05 4.04 -23.72
CA ARG A 615 -20.29 4.35 -22.98
C ARG A 615 -20.41 5.83 -22.64
N LEU A 616 -19.35 6.47 -22.13
CA LEU A 616 -19.33 7.90 -21.83
C LEU A 616 -19.61 8.77 -23.07
N VAL A 617 -19.03 8.40 -24.21
CA VAL A 617 -19.27 9.09 -25.50
C VAL A 617 -20.71 8.89 -25.99
N GLU A 618 -21.30 7.71 -25.77
CA GLU A 618 -22.70 7.45 -26.10
C GLU A 618 -23.66 8.28 -25.25
N LEU A 619 -23.38 8.41 -23.94
CA LEU A 619 -24.20 9.15 -23.00
C LEU A 619 -24.36 10.62 -23.40
N GLN A 620 -23.34 11.22 -24.04
CA GLN A 620 -23.40 12.57 -24.59
C GLN A 620 -24.56 12.78 -25.58
N ALA A 621 -24.93 11.73 -26.31
CA ALA A 621 -25.97 11.78 -27.33
C ALA A 621 -27.37 11.40 -26.81
N THR A 622 -27.53 11.19 -25.49
CA THR A 622 -28.80 10.74 -24.91
C THR A 622 -29.74 11.89 -24.57
N GLN A 623 -31.04 11.60 -24.50
CA GLN A 623 -32.06 12.56 -24.07
C GLN A 623 -31.87 12.97 -22.61
N ALA A 624 -31.41 12.06 -21.74
CA ALA A 624 -31.12 12.40 -20.33
C ALA A 624 -29.98 13.43 -20.20
N ALA A 625 -29.05 13.48 -21.16
CA ALA A 625 -28.04 14.52 -21.23
C ALA A 625 -28.56 15.88 -21.72
N GLU A 626 -29.79 15.98 -22.26
CA GLU A 626 -30.32 17.26 -22.79
C GLU A 626 -30.57 18.28 -21.69
N GLN A 627 -30.93 17.85 -20.48
CA GLN A 627 -31.26 18.76 -19.38
C GLN A 627 -30.03 19.26 -18.61
N LEU A 628 -29.00 18.42 -18.43
CA LEU A 628 -27.73 18.84 -17.80
C LEU A 628 -26.92 19.80 -18.68
N ARG A 629 -27.10 19.74 -20.00
CA ARG A 629 -26.31 20.51 -20.99
C ARG A 629 -26.47 22.04 -20.83
N PRO A 630 -27.68 22.62 -20.79
CA PRO A 630 -27.89 24.04 -20.53
C PRO A 630 -27.29 24.55 -19.22
N ILE A 631 -27.33 23.74 -18.16
CA ILE A 631 -26.82 24.09 -16.83
C ILE A 631 -25.29 24.24 -16.87
N TRP A 632 -24.60 23.22 -17.40
CA TRP A 632 -23.15 23.25 -17.59
C TRP A 632 -22.70 24.34 -18.55
N ARG A 633 -23.46 24.58 -19.62
CA ARG A 633 -23.24 25.72 -20.52
C ARG A 633 -23.29 27.04 -19.75
N GLY A 634 -24.40 27.33 -19.06
CA GLY A 634 -24.60 28.61 -18.38
C GLY A 634 -23.52 28.92 -17.34
N MET A 635 -23.04 27.91 -16.62
CA MET A 635 -21.96 28.08 -15.64
C MET A 635 -20.61 28.40 -16.25
N HIS A 636 -20.29 27.81 -17.41
CA HIS A 636 -18.96 27.89 -18.02
C HIS A 636 -18.88 28.83 -19.22
N GLU A 637 -20.00 29.35 -19.73
CA GLU A 637 -20.04 30.27 -20.88
C GLU A 637 -19.33 31.61 -20.61
N GLN A 638 -19.20 32.00 -19.32
CA GLN A 638 -18.47 33.21 -18.89
C GLN A 638 -17.07 32.91 -18.31
N HIS A 639 -16.74 31.64 -18.10
CA HIS A 639 -15.43 31.21 -17.59
C HIS A 639 -14.53 30.85 -18.78
N SER A 640 -13.60 31.74 -19.14
CA SER A 640 -12.49 31.39 -20.01
C SER A 640 -11.18 31.97 -19.49
N TYR A 641 -10.10 31.21 -19.68
CA TYR A 641 -8.76 31.76 -19.60
C TYR A 641 -8.44 32.34 -20.99
N PRO A 642 -8.01 33.61 -21.10
CA PRO A 642 -7.79 34.24 -22.40
C PRO A 642 -6.86 33.44 -23.33
N GLU A 643 -5.90 32.73 -22.75
CA GLU A 643 -4.93 31.86 -23.44
C GLU A 643 -5.56 30.60 -24.06
N TYR A 644 -6.72 30.16 -23.55
CA TYR A 644 -7.42 28.94 -23.96
C TYR A 644 -8.87 29.21 -24.44
N ASP A 645 -9.17 30.44 -24.85
CA ASP A 645 -10.55 30.87 -25.19
C ASP A 645 -11.20 30.01 -26.30
N ALA A 646 -10.40 29.57 -27.27
CA ALA A 646 -10.86 28.66 -28.34
C ALA A 646 -11.23 27.26 -27.81
N GLU A 647 -10.49 26.74 -26.84
CA GLU A 647 -10.74 25.44 -26.23
C GLU A 647 -11.94 25.49 -25.27
N TRP A 648 -12.08 26.57 -24.52
CA TRP A 648 -13.28 26.85 -23.73
C TRP A 648 -14.52 26.98 -24.60
N SER A 649 -14.43 27.71 -25.71
CA SER A 649 -15.50 27.79 -26.71
C SER A 649 -15.90 26.41 -27.24
N ARG A 650 -14.92 25.52 -27.42
CA ARG A 650 -15.17 24.13 -27.83
C ARG A 650 -15.84 23.30 -26.73
N VAL A 651 -15.42 23.43 -25.46
CA VAL A 651 -16.11 22.79 -24.32
C VAL A 651 -17.58 23.24 -24.25
N VAL A 652 -17.83 24.54 -24.34
CA VAL A 652 -19.18 25.12 -24.35
C VAL A 652 -20.02 24.59 -25.53
N LEU A 653 -19.40 24.40 -26.70
CA LEU A 653 -20.05 23.77 -27.84
C LEU A 653 -20.41 22.30 -27.57
N ILE A 654 -19.52 21.53 -26.94
CA ILE A 654 -19.80 20.14 -26.53
C ILE A 654 -20.99 20.12 -25.56
N PHE A 655 -21.05 21.04 -24.60
CA PHE A 655 -22.20 21.20 -23.70
C PHE A 655 -23.47 21.65 -24.42
N SER A 656 -23.38 22.15 -25.66
CA SER A 656 -24.53 22.61 -26.44
C SER A 656 -24.99 21.61 -27.50
N CYS A 657 -24.25 20.53 -27.76
CA CYS A 657 -24.48 19.65 -28.91
C CYS A 657 -24.67 18.18 -28.51
N VAL A 658 -25.55 17.49 -29.23
CA VAL A 658 -25.77 16.03 -29.15
C VAL A 658 -24.68 15.27 -29.92
N SER A 659 -23.90 15.96 -30.76
CA SER A 659 -22.97 15.30 -31.68
C SER A 659 -21.74 14.74 -30.97
N ARG A 660 -21.55 13.42 -31.12
CA ARG A 660 -20.37 12.69 -30.67
C ARG A 660 -19.09 13.15 -31.38
N SER A 661 -19.22 13.77 -32.57
CA SER A 661 -18.07 14.19 -33.38
C SER A 661 -17.20 15.25 -32.70
N HIS A 662 -17.75 16.03 -31.77
CA HIS A 662 -16.99 17.08 -31.08
C HIS A 662 -16.05 16.55 -30.00
N LEU A 663 -16.23 15.29 -29.59
CA LEU A 663 -15.32 14.56 -28.69
C LEU A 663 -14.14 13.90 -29.42
N LEU A 664 -14.05 14.02 -30.75
CA LEU A 664 -12.94 13.51 -31.55
C LEU A 664 -11.81 14.55 -31.68
N PRO A 665 -10.54 14.15 -31.89
CA PRO A 665 -9.43 15.05 -32.16
C PRO A 665 -9.71 16.03 -33.32
N SER A 666 -9.12 17.22 -33.25
CA SER A 666 -9.26 18.27 -34.26
C SER A 666 -8.76 17.75 -35.63
N GLY A 667 -9.69 17.46 -36.55
CA GLY A 667 -9.37 16.98 -37.91
C GLY A 667 -9.68 15.50 -38.16
N ALA A 668 -10.22 14.75 -37.20
CA ALA A 668 -10.74 13.41 -37.46
C ALA A 668 -12.06 13.49 -38.25
N SER A 669 -12.05 13.10 -39.52
CA SER A 669 -13.28 12.98 -40.31
C SER A 669 -14.15 11.85 -39.75
N SER A 670 -15.46 12.09 -39.63
CA SER A 670 -16.44 11.07 -39.27
C SER A 670 -16.23 9.78 -40.08
N PRO A 671 -16.33 8.58 -39.47
CA PRO A 671 -16.39 7.36 -40.25
C PRO A 671 -17.59 7.45 -41.21
N PRO A 672 -17.46 6.98 -42.47
CA PRO A 672 -18.58 7.02 -43.40
C PRO A 672 -19.76 6.24 -42.82
N PRO A 673 -21.01 6.68 -43.09
CA PRO A 673 -22.18 5.98 -42.57
C PRO A 673 -22.13 4.53 -43.01
N GLN A 674 -22.27 3.60 -42.06
CA GLN A 674 -22.44 2.20 -42.38
C GLN A 674 -23.76 2.04 -43.13
N ASP A 675 -23.67 1.65 -44.40
CA ASP A 675 -24.81 1.27 -45.21
C ASP A 675 -25.59 0.17 -44.48
N THR A 676 -26.77 0.53 -43.99
CA THR A 676 -27.77 -0.46 -43.60
C THR A 676 -28.35 -1.08 -44.87
N PRO A 677 -28.36 -2.40 -45.04
CA PRO A 677 -29.07 -3.00 -46.16
C PRO A 677 -30.56 -2.74 -45.95
N ALA A 678 -31.18 -2.04 -46.90
CA ALA A 678 -32.61 -1.79 -46.94
C ALA A 678 -33.38 -3.11 -46.80
N ALA A 679 -34.27 -3.17 -45.80
CA ALA A 679 -35.30 -4.18 -45.72
C ALA A 679 -36.18 -4.05 -46.98
N ALA A 680 -36.13 -5.06 -47.84
CA ALA A 680 -37.05 -5.20 -48.96
C ALA A 680 -38.47 -5.37 -48.42
N MET A 681 -39.33 -4.40 -48.71
CA MET A 681 -40.78 -4.57 -48.68
C MET A 681 -41.16 -5.66 -49.68
N LEU A 682 -41.69 -6.77 -49.18
CA LEU A 682 -42.55 -7.65 -49.97
C LEU A 682 -43.95 -7.03 -49.99
N ILE A 683 -44.32 -6.51 -51.15
CA ILE A 683 -45.72 -6.40 -51.59
C ILE A 683 -45.90 -7.51 -52.61
N ASP A 684 -46.65 -8.54 -52.21
CA ASP A 684 -47.81 -9.08 -52.94
C ASP A 684 -48.64 -9.95 -51.97
#